data_AF-A0A1H3BLS4-F1
#
_entry.id   AF-A0A1H3BLS4-F1
#
_cell.length_a   1.000
_cell.length_b   1.000
_cell.length_c   1.000
_cell.angle_alpha   90.00
_cell.angle_beta   90.00
_cell.angle_gamma   90.00
#
_symmetry.space_group_name_H-M   'P 1'
#
loop_
_entity.id
_entity.type
_entity.pdbx_description
1 polymer ?
#
loop_
_entity_poly.entity_id
_entity_poly.type
_entity_poly.pdbx_seq_one_letter_code
_entity_poly.pdbx_strand_id
1 'polypeptide(L)'
;MSGTATTNLPLSDSADDVIGNAAGSTIRVSMARLAALLGTLQGPAYGSVTQLQADTAWPAGAIGSVYGGTAAQIGVYRKSGAPGSGSWSRIGDLPVSSITAAQLAEKAALADLTAEIAYRRAAIRDAGIMPLANVTGRNSITATLTPSMIEGGATLANTSTVELIPAETSDGPVQLSLDGATPVPVRDAAGAELQVGALLAGRSYFLRRRGSTWRIIAGGISSVEMRAEAQARMEGDQAEAQLRLAGDRAVGVHALSAVGGSATAITAELGFPEVPGETKVILVPAAESTGPVTLRLGTGPIRSILSADSASLSAGDLKAGIAVLLRLSAAGDWRVVGVGRSEITEVVSAEARLRAAEDERLDIRTSGIQRTYDDSGYTFGITSADNDLLFGLTDTGRAQAGGYDLATVPELEAAVANLEPRLLQEGFEPIDHPLVAAITTGSGAQLAAIDIAGVGTFGAAPLGCFPTTQMVAGVSHIAMISYAGTIRQITDGAGERAPHWFGPRLRFIETVGGVDVVRSVGPDLGLNSYEPRRYPRIAILAGMGQSLMAGSNAEGSVSNVTEIAPARTVMFAGGKFAPLPGEAENADDASRLLTPAGAYTREQPMHQVGVMMAANGLGPDEGLFLTNHARGGYNILQLVKNGRSPVYAWWLARLESFAVWAATNEVAISRVVMYWQQGQSGGVSGGIDGERQYYDLMMQLWSDISADVSVRAGATVPTLIVIAPITHRTTGESWHPKNPGNLGINGAQTRLGFEQPQRFALAGPDYYIARQDGTHMIADGYAVIGGHMARATKRWTDSNGAWRPLHCTGGVRSGAQVVLTFAGGAGPMVFDAYDPAQGPVVQGFRPLPTRGLLWYQDGGQPVTIQSVQITGNRQITVTLTGDPGAGVPGWIAIGVGPYEGTNEGFLNRDPTTGTGGGTNIRTESGDTNALGHPLNDWACQQVIRLT
;
A
#
# COMPACT_ATOMS: atom_id res chain seq x y z
N MET A 1 -22.39 -83.39 8.88
CA MET A 1 -23.51 -82.43 8.96
C MET A 1 -23.33 -81.40 7.85
N SER A 2 -24.32 -81.27 6.98
CA SER A 2 -24.40 -80.25 5.94
C SER A 2 -24.57 -78.88 6.59
N GLY A 3 -23.52 -78.05 6.54
CA GLY A 3 -23.61 -76.66 7.02
C GLY A 3 -24.65 -75.89 6.22
N THR A 4 -25.61 -75.27 6.91
CA THR A 4 -26.61 -74.42 6.27
C THR A 4 -25.93 -73.14 5.82
N ALA A 5 -25.81 -72.92 4.51
CA ALA A 5 -25.37 -71.64 3.97
C ALA A 5 -26.49 -70.61 4.14
N THR A 6 -26.38 -69.73 5.13
CA THR A 6 -27.25 -68.56 5.26
C THR A 6 -26.78 -67.48 4.29
N THR A 7 -27.36 -67.45 3.10
CA THR A 7 -27.04 -66.49 2.02
C THR A 7 -27.83 -65.17 2.11
N ASN A 8 -28.62 -64.94 3.15
CA ASN A 8 -29.44 -63.74 3.30
C ASN A 8 -29.54 -63.30 4.77
N LEU A 9 -28.44 -62.81 5.37
CA LEU A 9 -28.55 -62.05 6.61
C LEU A 9 -28.58 -60.55 6.28
N PRO A 10 -29.62 -59.81 6.67
CA PRO A 10 -29.62 -58.36 6.57
C PRO A 10 -28.42 -57.77 7.31
N LEU A 11 -27.78 -56.76 6.73
CA LEU A 11 -26.81 -55.96 7.47
C LEU A 11 -27.53 -55.24 8.61
N SER A 12 -26.98 -55.33 9.81
CA SER A 12 -27.48 -54.65 11.00
C SER A 12 -26.33 -53.96 11.70
N ASP A 13 -26.53 -52.69 12.05
CA ASP A 13 -25.55 -51.88 12.81
C ASP A 13 -25.58 -52.21 14.32
N SER A 14 -26.46 -53.13 14.73
CA SER A 14 -26.62 -53.57 16.11
C SER A 14 -26.77 -55.09 16.19
N ALA A 15 -26.21 -55.68 17.24
CA ALA A 15 -26.35 -57.10 17.57
C ALA A 15 -26.37 -57.26 19.09
N ASP A 16 -27.30 -58.07 19.62
CA ASP A 16 -27.35 -58.38 21.05
C ASP A 16 -26.40 -59.55 21.41
N ASP A 17 -26.27 -60.52 20.51
CA ASP A 17 -25.47 -61.73 20.67
C ASP A 17 -24.75 -62.11 19.38
N VAL A 18 -23.61 -62.81 19.53
CA VAL A 18 -22.93 -63.54 18.45
C VAL A 18 -23.11 -65.03 18.67
N ILE A 19 -23.44 -65.74 17.59
CA ILE A 19 -23.49 -67.20 17.59
C ILE A 19 -22.11 -67.73 17.20
N GLY A 20 -21.55 -68.59 18.04
CA GLY A 20 -20.25 -69.23 17.81
C GLY A 20 -20.34 -70.75 17.91
N ASN A 21 -19.28 -71.44 17.48
CA ASN A 21 -19.10 -72.86 17.75
C ASN A 21 -18.08 -73.03 18.89
N ALA A 22 -18.44 -73.76 19.94
CA ALA A 22 -17.51 -74.16 20.99
C ALA A 22 -17.64 -75.67 21.25
N ALA A 23 -16.52 -76.38 21.11
CA ALA A 23 -16.44 -77.83 21.29
C ALA A 23 -17.48 -78.62 20.46
N GLY A 24 -17.76 -78.18 19.23
CA GLY A 24 -18.73 -78.84 18.34
C GLY A 24 -20.18 -78.48 18.60
N SER A 25 -20.48 -77.62 19.58
CA SER A 25 -21.81 -77.12 19.88
C SER A 25 -21.98 -75.65 19.50
N THR A 26 -23.18 -75.28 19.06
CA THR A 26 -23.55 -73.88 18.83
C THR A 26 -23.79 -73.19 20.17
N ILE A 27 -23.07 -72.11 20.42
CA ILE A 27 -23.20 -71.27 21.62
C ILE A 27 -23.63 -69.86 21.25
N ARG A 28 -24.33 -69.17 22.16
CA ARG A 28 -24.57 -67.73 22.09
C ARG A 28 -23.64 -67.01 23.05
N VAL A 29 -23.02 -65.94 22.56
CA VAL A 29 -22.15 -65.06 23.34
C VAL A 29 -22.73 -63.65 23.26
N SER A 30 -23.22 -63.13 24.38
CA SER A 30 -23.68 -61.74 24.47
C SER A 30 -22.58 -60.76 24.08
N MET A 31 -22.94 -59.64 23.45
CA MET A 31 -21.97 -58.58 23.12
C MET A 31 -21.20 -58.07 24.32
N ALA A 32 -21.83 -57.96 25.49
CA ALA A 32 -21.12 -57.60 26.73
C ALA A 32 -20.01 -58.61 27.09
N ARG A 33 -20.30 -59.91 26.97
CA ARG A 33 -19.33 -60.98 27.23
C ARG A 33 -18.26 -61.07 26.14
N LEU A 34 -18.61 -60.86 24.87
CA LEU A 34 -17.63 -60.80 23.78
C LEU A 34 -16.70 -59.59 23.96
N ALA A 35 -17.25 -58.42 24.28
CA ALA A 35 -16.47 -57.23 24.60
C ALA A 35 -15.57 -57.45 25.83
N ALA A 36 -16.05 -58.14 26.86
CA ALA A 36 -15.22 -58.52 28.01
C ALA A 36 -14.09 -59.49 27.63
N LEU A 37 -14.37 -60.50 26.79
CA LEU A 37 -13.36 -61.45 26.30
C LEU A 37 -12.32 -60.76 25.41
N LEU A 38 -12.73 -59.86 24.53
CA LEU A 38 -11.83 -59.05 23.70
C LEU A 38 -11.02 -58.07 24.57
N GLY A 39 -11.65 -57.49 25.60
CA GLY A 39 -11.00 -56.64 26.59
C GLY A 39 -9.94 -57.37 27.41
N THR A 40 -10.13 -58.66 27.74
CA THR A 40 -9.11 -59.46 28.46
C THR A 40 -7.86 -59.77 27.64
N LEU A 41 -7.92 -59.63 26.31
CA LEU A 41 -6.76 -59.79 25.42
C LEU A 41 -6.01 -58.46 25.17
N GLN A 42 -6.57 -57.33 25.60
CA GLN A 42 -5.91 -56.04 25.58
C GLN A 42 -5.02 -55.92 26.84
N GLY A 43 -3.73 -56.16 26.65
CA GLY A 43 -2.71 -56.12 27.70
C GLY A 43 -2.27 -54.69 28.06
N PRO A 44 -1.28 -54.54 28.95
CA PRO A 44 -0.90 -53.27 29.55
C PRO A 44 -0.03 -52.41 28.63
N ALA A 45 0.04 -51.12 28.96
CA ALA A 45 0.83 -50.10 28.30
C ALA A 45 1.93 -49.59 29.25
N TYR A 46 3.21 -49.75 28.90
CA TYR A 46 4.33 -49.38 29.77
C TYR A 46 5.38 -48.50 29.08
N GLY A 47 6.07 -47.69 29.89
CA GLY A 47 7.18 -46.84 29.43
C GLY A 47 8.49 -47.59 29.18
N SER A 48 8.58 -48.88 29.52
CA SER A 48 9.78 -49.70 29.28
C SER A 48 9.44 -51.19 29.13
N VAL A 49 10.29 -51.93 28.40
CA VAL A 49 10.13 -53.38 28.24
C VAL A 49 10.34 -54.13 29.55
N THR A 50 11.15 -53.62 30.46
CA THR A 50 11.39 -54.23 31.78
C THR A 50 10.12 -54.25 32.63
N GLN A 51 9.35 -53.17 32.63
CA GLN A 51 8.06 -53.11 33.33
C GLN A 51 7.06 -54.10 32.74
N LEU A 52 7.01 -54.21 31.41
CA LEU A 52 6.15 -55.19 30.74
C LEU A 52 6.57 -56.63 31.09
N GLN A 53 7.86 -56.96 31.04
CA GLN A 53 8.36 -58.29 31.37
C GLN A 53 8.12 -58.67 32.83
N ALA A 54 8.09 -57.70 33.75
CA ALA A 54 7.77 -57.92 35.15
C ALA A 54 6.27 -58.21 35.37
N ASP A 55 5.39 -57.66 34.54
CA ASP A 55 3.94 -57.87 34.64
C ASP A 55 3.48 -59.12 33.89
N THR A 56 3.58 -60.26 34.56
CA THR A 56 3.17 -61.56 34.01
C THR A 56 1.74 -61.95 34.37
N ALA A 57 0.98 -61.09 35.06
CA ALA A 57 -0.36 -61.40 35.57
C ALA A 57 -1.43 -61.58 34.46
N TRP A 58 -1.07 -61.33 33.20
CA TRP A 58 -1.96 -61.38 32.05
C TRP A 58 -2.11 -62.80 31.47
N PRO A 59 -3.29 -63.13 30.90
CA PRO A 59 -3.51 -64.42 30.23
C PRO A 59 -2.64 -64.58 28.99
N ALA A 60 -2.35 -65.84 28.65
CA ALA A 60 -1.66 -66.17 27.40
C ALA A 60 -2.43 -65.60 26.20
N GLY A 61 -1.71 -64.95 25.28
CA GLY A 61 -2.29 -64.30 24.11
C GLY A 61 -2.60 -62.80 24.29
N ALA A 62 -2.53 -62.27 25.51
CA ALA A 62 -2.71 -60.83 25.75
C ALA A 62 -1.67 -59.99 24.96
N ILE A 63 -2.06 -58.79 24.53
CA ILE A 63 -1.27 -57.88 23.69
C ILE A 63 -0.92 -56.61 24.46
N GLY A 64 0.34 -56.44 24.84
CA GLY A 64 0.86 -55.28 25.57
C GLY A 64 1.66 -54.34 24.66
N SER A 65 1.86 -53.11 25.10
CA SER A 65 2.58 -52.07 24.34
C SER A 65 3.68 -51.40 25.17
N VAL A 66 4.83 -51.13 24.54
CA VAL A 66 5.97 -50.43 25.14
C VAL A 66 6.27 -49.15 24.36
N TYR A 67 6.31 -48.00 25.05
CA TYR A 67 6.45 -46.67 24.42
C TYR A 67 7.79 -45.97 24.70
N GLY A 68 8.67 -46.56 25.52
CA GLY A 68 9.99 -46.03 25.83
C GLY A 68 11.08 -47.10 25.86
N GLY A 69 12.31 -46.69 25.56
CA GLY A 69 13.46 -47.58 25.36
C GLY A 69 14.15 -47.33 24.01
N THR A 70 15.00 -48.26 23.58
CA THR A 70 15.59 -48.21 22.24
C THR A 70 14.56 -48.58 21.17
N ALA A 71 14.85 -48.26 19.90
CA ALA A 71 13.95 -48.59 18.78
C ALA A 71 13.58 -50.09 18.71
N ALA A 72 14.49 -50.98 19.13
CA ALA A 72 14.24 -52.42 19.20
C ALA A 72 13.30 -52.84 20.36
N GLN A 73 13.17 -51.99 21.39
CA GLN A 73 12.36 -52.24 22.59
C GLN A 73 10.96 -51.63 22.51
N ILE A 74 10.80 -50.51 21.78
CA ILE A 74 9.51 -49.88 21.54
C ILE A 74 8.70 -50.76 20.57
N GLY A 75 7.46 -51.10 20.91
CA GLY A 75 6.66 -51.98 20.06
C GLY A 75 5.49 -52.67 20.77
N VAL A 76 4.82 -53.55 20.03
CA VAL A 76 3.73 -54.41 20.51
C VAL A 76 4.30 -55.78 20.88
N TYR A 77 3.81 -56.34 21.98
CA TYR A 77 4.27 -57.59 22.56
C TYR A 77 3.09 -58.53 22.83
N ARG A 78 3.33 -59.84 22.70
CA ARG A 78 2.35 -60.89 23.03
C ARG A 78 2.80 -61.70 24.25
N LYS A 79 1.88 -61.93 25.17
CA LYS A 79 2.09 -62.75 26.37
C LYS A 79 2.03 -64.24 26.04
N SER A 80 2.98 -65.01 26.58
CA SER A 80 2.94 -66.47 26.60
C SER A 80 2.92 -67.00 28.05
N GLY A 81 2.41 -68.21 28.27
CA GLY A 81 2.32 -68.82 29.60
C GLY A 81 1.11 -68.36 30.44
N ALA A 82 0.79 -69.12 31.49
CA ALA A 82 -0.34 -68.85 32.37
C ALA A 82 -0.18 -67.54 33.16
N PRO A 83 -1.28 -66.87 33.57
CA PRO A 83 -1.22 -65.71 34.47
C PRO A 83 -0.29 -65.92 35.67
N GLY A 84 0.60 -64.97 35.93
CA GLY A 84 1.62 -65.01 36.98
C GLY A 84 2.92 -65.77 36.63
N SER A 85 3.05 -66.26 35.38
CA SER A 85 4.23 -66.97 34.87
C SER A 85 4.44 -66.68 33.37
N GLY A 86 5.55 -67.09 32.77
CA GLY A 86 5.79 -66.93 31.31
C GLY A 86 6.46 -65.60 30.92
N SER A 87 6.41 -65.24 29.63
CA SER A 87 7.18 -64.11 29.09
C SER A 87 6.42 -63.32 28.03
N TRP A 88 6.89 -62.08 27.77
CA TRP A 88 6.41 -61.25 26.69
C TRP A 88 7.38 -61.31 25.50
N SER A 89 6.87 -61.48 24.29
CA SER A 89 7.66 -61.47 23.06
C SER A 89 7.18 -60.39 22.12
N ARG A 90 8.10 -59.62 21.54
CA ARG A 90 7.77 -58.56 20.57
C ARG A 90 7.17 -59.18 19.31
N ILE A 91 6.08 -58.61 18.82
CA ILE A 91 5.37 -59.08 17.62
C ILE A 91 5.25 -58.03 16.52
N GLY A 92 5.59 -56.77 16.80
CA GLY A 92 5.57 -55.71 15.80
C GLY A 92 5.91 -54.35 16.38
N ASP A 93 5.96 -53.35 15.50
CA ASP A 93 6.09 -51.95 15.90
C ASP A 93 4.77 -51.46 16.50
N LEU A 94 4.82 -50.35 17.26
CA LEU A 94 3.59 -49.72 17.73
C LEU A 94 2.73 -49.34 16.50
N PRO A 95 1.41 -49.57 16.53
CA PRO A 95 0.51 -49.04 15.53
C PRO A 95 0.46 -47.52 15.69
N VAL A 96 1.46 -46.82 15.14
CA VAL A 96 1.38 -45.39 14.94
C VAL A 96 0.42 -45.15 13.80
N SER A 97 -0.62 -44.38 14.05
CA SER A 97 -1.45 -43.90 12.95
C SER A 97 -0.57 -43.14 11.97
N SER A 98 -0.92 -43.15 10.68
CA SER A 98 -0.25 -42.32 9.67
C SER A 98 -0.21 -40.84 10.08
N ILE A 99 -1.20 -40.39 10.87
CA ILE A 99 -1.27 -39.05 11.46
C ILE A 99 -0.15 -38.84 12.49
N THR A 100 0.10 -39.79 13.39
CA THR A 100 1.15 -39.67 14.40
C THR A 100 2.55 -39.70 13.78
N ALA A 101 2.74 -40.51 12.74
CA ALA A 101 3.99 -40.51 11.96
C ALA A 101 4.22 -39.18 11.22
N ALA A 102 3.15 -38.60 10.65
CA ALA A 102 3.21 -37.28 10.02
C ALA A 102 3.53 -36.16 11.04
N GLN A 103 2.91 -36.21 12.22
CA GLN A 103 3.17 -35.25 13.31
C GLN A 103 4.62 -35.33 13.83
N LEU A 104 5.22 -36.52 13.89
CA LEU A 104 6.61 -36.68 14.28
C LEU A 104 7.57 -36.13 13.22
N ALA A 105 7.26 -36.32 11.93
CA ALA A 105 8.03 -35.74 10.82
C ALA A 105 7.93 -34.20 10.78
N GLU A 106 6.75 -33.65 11.04
CA GLU A 106 6.53 -32.21 11.14
C GLU A 106 7.33 -31.60 12.31
N LYS A 107 7.40 -32.29 13.45
CA LYS A 107 8.21 -31.86 14.60
C LYS A 107 9.72 -31.87 14.31
N ALA A 108 10.20 -32.80 13.49
CA ALA A 108 11.60 -32.81 13.05
C ALA A 108 11.90 -31.63 12.12
N ALA A 109 11.00 -31.32 11.18
CA ALA A 109 11.13 -30.16 10.29
C ALA A 109 11.17 -28.81 11.06
N LEU A 110 10.44 -28.71 12.18
CA LEU A 110 10.46 -27.52 13.03
C LEU A 110 11.83 -27.30 13.72
N ALA A 111 12.54 -28.38 14.06
CA ALA A 111 13.87 -28.29 14.66
C ALA A 111 14.91 -27.78 13.64
N ASP A 112 14.83 -28.24 12.38
CA ASP A 112 15.70 -27.78 11.30
C ASP A 112 15.45 -26.30 10.95
N LEU A 113 14.18 -25.88 10.93
CA LEU A 113 13.81 -24.48 10.74
C LEU A 113 14.37 -23.59 11.88
N THR A 114 14.37 -24.09 13.10
CA THR A 114 14.93 -23.36 14.26
C THR A 114 16.45 -23.16 14.12
N ALA A 115 17.17 -24.17 13.61
CA ALA A 115 18.60 -24.06 13.34
C ALA A 115 18.91 -23.09 12.19
N GLU A 116 18.10 -23.12 11.12
CA GLU A 116 18.22 -22.19 9.99
C GLU A 116 17.93 -20.74 10.40
N ILE A 117 16.92 -20.50 11.25
CA ILE A 117 16.64 -19.18 11.81
C ILE A 117 17.83 -18.68 12.65
N ALA A 118 18.46 -19.54 13.46
CA ALA A 118 19.64 -19.18 14.24
C ALA A 118 20.84 -18.82 13.34
N TYR A 119 21.03 -19.56 12.24
CA TYR A 119 22.06 -19.28 11.25
C TYR A 119 21.81 -17.95 10.52
N ARG A 120 20.57 -17.69 10.08
CA ARG A 120 20.20 -16.43 9.42
C ARG A 120 20.35 -15.22 10.34
N ARG A 121 20.01 -15.35 11.63
CA ARG A 121 20.24 -14.31 12.64
C ARG A 121 21.74 -14.00 12.79
N ALA A 122 22.60 -15.02 12.81
CA ALA A 122 24.05 -14.83 12.82
C ALA A 122 24.57 -14.18 11.53
N ALA A 123 24.03 -14.54 10.37
CA ALA A 123 24.41 -13.95 9.08
C ALA A 123 24.00 -12.47 8.96
N ILE A 124 22.79 -12.10 9.40
CA ILE A 124 22.33 -10.70 9.44
C ILE A 124 23.23 -9.87 10.37
N ARG A 125 23.60 -10.41 11.53
CA ARG A 125 24.51 -9.77 12.49
C ARG A 125 25.91 -9.51 11.91
N ASP A 126 26.47 -10.45 11.16
CA ASP A 126 27.87 -10.41 10.74
C ASP A 126 28.08 -9.68 9.39
N ALA A 127 27.03 -9.51 8.57
CA ALA A 127 27.11 -8.88 7.25
C ALA A 127 26.41 -7.52 7.12
N GLY A 128 25.48 -7.17 8.02
CA GLY A 128 24.65 -5.95 7.91
C GLY A 128 25.14 -4.74 8.70
N ILE A 129 24.79 -3.54 8.22
CA ILE A 129 24.84 -2.29 9.00
C ILE A 129 23.53 -2.20 9.78
N MET A 130 23.60 -2.11 11.12
CA MET A 130 22.42 -2.02 11.98
C MET A 130 22.12 -0.54 12.30
N PRO A 131 21.01 0.04 11.78
CA PRO A 131 20.63 1.40 12.11
C PRO A 131 20.23 1.51 13.58
N LEU A 132 20.53 2.67 14.17
CA LEU A 132 20.19 3.00 15.55
C LEU A 132 18.96 3.93 15.60
N ALA A 133 18.15 3.76 16.63
CA ALA A 133 16.99 4.59 16.96
C ALA A 133 17.17 5.22 18.34
N ASN A 134 16.29 6.19 18.68
CA ASN A 134 16.27 6.86 19.98
C ASN A 134 17.63 7.44 20.40
N VAL A 135 18.40 7.95 19.43
CA VAL A 135 19.74 8.49 19.65
C VAL A 135 19.61 9.80 20.43
N THR A 136 20.13 9.82 21.65
CA THR A 136 20.08 10.97 22.56
C THR A 136 21.43 11.21 23.22
N GLY A 137 21.68 12.45 23.64
CA GLY A 137 22.92 12.87 24.30
C GLY A 137 24.01 13.33 23.33
N ARG A 138 24.94 14.12 23.85
CA ARG A 138 26.04 14.76 23.08
C ARG A 138 27.33 13.93 23.07
N ASN A 139 27.95 13.77 24.24
CA ASN A 139 29.19 13.00 24.41
C ASN A 139 28.98 11.67 25.14
N SER A 140 27.83 11.49 25.79
CA SER A 140 27.40 10.22 26.38
C SER A 140 26.13 9.79 25.66
N ILE A 141 26.32 9.25 24.46
CA ILE A 141 25.23 8.93 23.55
C ILE A 141 24.56 7.64 24.03
N THR A 142 23.24 7.68 24.17
CA THR A 142 22.42 6.48 24.37
C THR A 142 21.56 6.28 23.14
N ALA A 143 21.49 5.04 22.66
CA ALA A 143 20.66 4.67 21.52
C ALA A 143 20.13 3.25 21.69
N THR A 144 19.16 2.88 20.88
CA THR A 144 18.64 1.51 20.79
C THR A 144 18.80 0.97 19.38
N LEU A 145 18.83 -0.34 19.20
CA LEU A 145 18.62 -0.91 17.87
C LEU A 145 17.21 -0.53 17.37
N THR A 146 17.03 -0.39 16.04
CA THR A 146 15.69 -0.16 15.50
C THR A 146 14.76 -1.34 15.81
N PRO A 147 13.44 -1.11 15.95
CA PRO A 147 12.48 -2.18 16.20
C PRO A 147 12.58 -3.32 15.18
N SER A 148 12.84 -3.01 13.90
CA SER A 148 13.05 -4.00 12.84
C SER A 148 14.26 -4.92 13.08
N MET A 149 15.33 -4.42 13.70
CA MET A 149 16.52 -5.23 14.04
C MET A 149 16.26 -6.08 15.28
N ILE A 150 15.53 -5.55 16.27
CA ILE A 150 15.14 -6.28 17.48
C ILE A 150 14.17 -7.42 17.14
N GLU A 151 13.14 -7.15 16.32
CA GLU A 151 12.20 -8.15 15.82
C GLU A 151 12.87 -9.21 14.94
N GLY A 152 13.89 -8.80 14.17
CA GLY A 152 14.78 -9.70 13.43
C GLY A 152 15.64 -10.62 14.32
N GLY A 153 15.69 -10.37 15.63
CA GLY A 153 16.51 -11.11 16.60
C GLY A 153 18.01 -10.78 16.51
N ALA A 154 18.36 -9.59 16.00
CA ALA A 154 19.73 -9.13 15.96
C ALA A 154 20.26 -8.88 17.39
N THR A 155 21.50 -9.26 17.64
CA THR A 155 22.20 -9.03 18.92
C THR A 155 23.56 -8.41 18.66
N LEU A 156 24.03 -7.55 19.56
CA LEU A 156 25.34 -6.92 19.44
C LEU A 156 26.47 -7.92 19.73
N ALA A 157 27.46 -7.96 18.85
CA ALA A 157 28.68 -8.76 19.00
C ALA A 157 29.93 -7.93 18.75
N ASN A 158 31.10 -8.52 19.00
CA ASN A 158 32.41 -7.85 18.86
C ASN A 158 32.78 -7.45 17.42
N THR A 159 31.98 -7.84 16.43
CA THR A 159 32.18 -7.57 15.00
C THR A 159 31.10 -6.68 14.39
N SER A 160 30.05 -6.34 15.15
CA SER A 160 28.87 -5.61 14.69
C SER A 160 29.22 -4.25 14.11
N THR A 161 28.49 -3.87 13.06
CA THR A 161 28.54 -2.53 12.47
C THR A 161 27.21 -1.84 12.70
N VAL A 162 27.23 -0.60 13.19
CA VAL A 162 26.03 0.20 13.44
C VAL A 162 26.11 1.54 12.69
N GLU A 163 24.96 2.09 12.34
CA GLU A 163 24.83 3.45 11.84
C GLU A 163 24.37 4.37 12.97
N LEU A 164 25.21 5.34 13.30
CA LEU A 164 24.93 6.38 14.29
C LEU A 164 24.67 7.71 13.59
N ILE A 165 23.53 8.32 13.89
CA ILE A 165 23.22 9.71 13.52
C ILE A 165 23.08 10.50 14.83
N PRO A 166 24.11 11.27 15.24
CA PRO A 166 24.07 12.05 16.49
C PRO A 166 22.96 13.11 16.45
N ALA A 167 22.27 13.31 17.57
CA ALA A 167 21.30 14.41 17.70
C ALA A 167 21.98 15.77 17.94
N GLU A 168 23.19 15.76 18.50
CA GLU A 168 23.97 16.95 18.84
C GLU A 168 25.43 16.80 18.38
N THR A 169 26.08 17.94 18.08
CA THR A 169 27.50 17.96 17.75
C THR A 169 28.36 17.74 18.99
N SER A 170 29.30 16.78 18.93
CA SER A 170 30.18 16.44 20.05
C SER A 170 31.11 17.60 20.41
N ASP A 171 31.29 17.88 21.70
CA ASP A 171 32.21 18.90 22.22
C ASP A 171 33.34 18.32 23.09
N GLY A 172 33.53 16.99 23.06
CA GLY A 172 34.58 16.28 23.78
C GLY A 172 34.58 14.77 23.49
N PRO A 173 35.28 13.96 24.32
CA PRO A 173 35.34 12.50 24.15
C PRO A 173 33.96 11.84 24.19
N VAL A 174 33.66 10.98 23.21
CA VAL A 174 32.34 10.36 23.05
C VAL A 174 32.31 8.92 23.55
N GLN A 175 31.24 8.55 24.25
CA GLN A 175 30.88 7.17 24.59
C GLN A 175 29.49 6.84 24.03
N LEU A 176 29.28 5.58 23.64
CA LEU A 176 28.02 5.06 23.12
C LEU A 176 27.53 3.88 23.98
N SER A 177 26.34 4.03 24.54
CA SER A 177 25.55 2.97 25.17
C SER A 177 24.43 2.53 24.23
N LEU A 178 24.33 1.23 23.95
CA LEU A 178 23.29 0.65 23.11
C LEU A 178 22.40 -0.26 23.94
N ASP A 179 21.08 -0.11 23.83
CA ASP A 179 20.07 -0.94 24.50
C ASP A 179 20.28 -1.05 26.03
N GLY A 180 20.75 0.03 26.67
CA GLY A 180 21.03 0.06 28.11
C GLY A 180 22.33 -0.64 28.55
N ALA A 181 23.17 -1.09 27.61
CA ALA A 181 24.46 -1.69 27.91
C ALA A 181 25.47 -0.69 28.49
N THR A 182 26.57 -1.19 29.08
CA THR A 182 27.65 -0.35 29.60
C THR A 182 28.19 0.57 28.50
N PRO A 183 28.29 1.90 28.74
CA PRO A 183 28.83 2.86 27.77
C PRO A 183 30.23 2.48 27.29
N VAL A 184 30.48 2.63 25.99
CA VAL A 184 31.74 2.25 25.37
C VAL A 184 32.33 3.41 24.57
N PRO A 185 33.64 3.72 24.71
CA PRO A 185 34.26 4.81 23.97
C PRO A 185 34.15 4.65 22.44
N VAL A 186 33.82 5.75 21.78
CA VAL A 186 33.89 5.90 20.33
C VAL A 186 35.25 6.52 19.98
N ARG A 187 35.94 5.90 19.02
CA ARG A 187 37.27 6.28 18.56
C ARG A 187 37.24 6.53 17.05
N ASP A 188 38.20 7.29 16.56
CA ASP A 188 38.36 7.50 15.12
C ASP A 188 38.80 6.20 14.40
N ALA A 189 39.01 6.30 13.08
CA ALA A 189 39.46 5.17 12.27
C ALA A 189 40.85 4.63 12.69
N ALA A 190 41.73 5.49 13.21
CA ALA A 190 43.06 5.12 13.70
C ALA A 190 43.02 4.54 15.13
N GLY A 191 41.90 4.69 15.84
CA GLY A 191 41.71 4.28 17.22
C GLY A 191 42.04 5.36 18.25
N ALA A 192 42.28 6.60 17.83
CA ALA A 192 42.51 7.74 18.71
C ALA A 192 41.19 8.32 19.26
N GLU A 193 41.31 9.15 20.29
CA GLU A 193 40.19 9.86 20.88
C GLU A 193 39.61 10.91 19.94
N LEU A 194 38.27 10.96 19.85
CA LEU A 194 37.58 11.93 19.01
C LEU A 194 37.82 13.35 19.53
N GLN A 195 38.14 14.25 18.61
CA GLN A 195 38.31 15.67 18.88
C GLN A 195 36.94 16.37 18.96
N VAL A 196 36.94 17.60 19.50
CA VAL A 196 35.77 18.49 19.47
C VAL A 196 35.25 18.63 18.05
N GLY A 197 33.94 18.46 17.84
CA GLY A 197 33.26 18.53 16.55
C GLY A 197 33.39 17.29 15.66
N ALA A 198 34.04 16.21 16.11
CA ALA A 198 34.25 15.02 15.27
C ALA A 198 32.94 14.29 14.88
N LEU A 199 31.90 14.36 15.72
CA LEU A 199 30.55 13.93 15.40
C LEU A 199 29.63 15.14 15.26
N LEU A 200 29.06 15.37 14.08
CA LEU A 200 28.12 16.46 13.78
C LEU A 200 26.69 15.96 13.95
N ALA A 201 25.83 16.82 14.49
CA ALA A 201 24.39 16.57 14.53
C ALA A 201 23.83 16.27 13.13
N GLY A 202 23.01 15.22 13.02
CA GLY A 202 22.33 14.84 11.78
C GLY A 202 23.19 14.15 10.72
N ARG A 203 24.51 14.00 10.91
CA ARG A 203 25.40 13.30 9.98
C ARG A 203 25.47 11.80 10.32
N SER A 204 25.46 10.94 9.30
CA SER A 204 25.58 9.49 9.47
C SER A 204 27.03 9.04 9.62
N TYR A 205 27.27 8.19 10.62
CA TYR A 205 28.56 7.57 10.93
C TYR A 205 28.40 6.05 11.01
N PHE A 206 29.23 5.31 10.28
CA PHE A 206 29.30 3.86 10.44
C PHE A 206 30.37 3.51 11.46
N LEU A 207 29.94 2.85 12.54
CA LEU A 207 30.79 2.42 13.64
C LEU A 207 30.91 0.91 13.63
N ARG A 208 32.14 0.39 13.72
CA ARG A 208 32.38 -1.05 13.91
C ARG A 208 32.86 -1.33 15.32
N ARG A 209 32.27 -2.32 15.97
CA ARG A 209 32.71 -2.79 17.27
C ARG A 209 34.09 -3.43 17.15
N ARG A 210 35.02 -3.07 18.05
CA ARG A 210 36.36 -3.67 18.18
C ARG A 210 36.68 -3.83 19.66
N GLY A 211 36.33 -4.99 20.21
CA GLY A 211 36.51 -5.29 21.64
C GLY A 211 35.72 -4.32 22.51
N SER A 212 36.42 -3.58 23.37
CA SER A 212 35.84 -2.58 24.29
C SER A 212 35.74 -1.17 23.71
N THR A 213 35.77 -1.00 22.38
CA THR A 213 35.65 0.30 21.71
C THR A 213 34.77 0.22 20.46
N TRP A 214 34.15 1.34 20.08
CA TRP A 214 33.58 1.57 18.76
C TRP A 214 34.59 2.35 17.91
N ARG A 215 34.79 1.94 16.65
CA ARG A 215 35.64 2.70 15.70
C ARG A 215 34.82 3.22 14.53
N ILE A 216 34.98 4.50 14.21
CA ILE A 216 34.43 5.08 12.98
C ILE A 216 35.13 4.44 11.78
N ILE A 217 34.37 3.80 10.91
CA ILE A 217 34.88 3.20 9.66
C ILE A 217 34.45 3.99 8.42
N ALA A 218 33.43 4.86 8.54
CA ALA A 218 32.99 5.80 7.52
C ALA A 218 32.18 6.94 8.14
N GLY A 219 32.04 8.06 7.42
CA GLY A 219 31.29 9.25 7.86
C GLY A 219 32.11 10.29 8.61
N GLY A 220 33.35 9.98 9.00
CA GLY A 220 34.28 10.91 9.66
C GLY A 220 34.58 12.16 8.83
N ILE A 221 34.90 13.26 9.51
CA ILE A 221 35.27 14.55 8.91
C ILE A 221 36.75 14.47 8.48
N SER A 222 37.02 14.79 7.21
CA SER A 222 38.38 14.97 6.72
C SER A 222 39.01 16.23 7.31
N SER A 223 40.34 16.27 7.46
CA SER A 223 41.04 17.49 7.88
C SER A 223 40.85 18.68 6.94
N VAL A 224 40.32 18.44 5.73
CA VAL A 224 39.96 19.45 4.74
C VAL A 224 38.61 20.10 5.08
N GLU A 225 37.59 19.31 5.46
CA GLU A 225 36.29 19.83 5.90
C GLU A 225 36.42 20.66 7.19
N MET A 226 37.27 20.25 8.14
CA MET A 226 37.56 21.06 9.34
C MET A 226 38.22 22.41 9.02
N ARG A 227 39.06 22.49 7.98
CA ARG A 227 39.65 23.75 7.52
C ARG A 227 38.64 24.63 6.78
N ALA A 228 37.73 24.01 6.02
CA ALA A 228 36.67 24.73 5.31
C ALA A 228 35.67 25.38 6.29
N GLU A 229 35.30 24.69 7.37
CA GLU A 229 34.44 25.27 8.40
C GLU A 229 35.14 26.38 9.20
N ALA A 230 36.43 26.21 9.52
CA ALA A 230 37.22 27.26 10.14
C ALA A 230 37.31 28.51 9.24
N GLN A 231 37.36 28.32 7.91
CA GLN A 231 37.37 29.42 6.94
C GLN A 231 36.00 30.10 6.82
N ALA A 232 34.90 29.35 6.81
CA ALA A 232 33.55 29.90 6.77
C ALA A 232 33.23 30.75 8.02
N ARG A 233 33.75 30.38 9.21
CA ARG A 233 33.61 31.20 10.43
C ARG A 233 34.35 32.53 10.32
N MET A 234 35.56 32.53 9.76
CA MET A 234 36.31 33.79 9.50
C MET A 234 35.57 34.69 8.50
N GLU A 235 34.89 34.12 7.50
CA GLU A 235 34.11 34.88 6.51
C GLU A 235 32.82 35.47 7.12
N GLY A 236 32.16 34.74 8.03
CA GLY A 236 31.00 35.24 8.79
C GLY A 236 31.35 36.43 9.70
N ASP A 237 32.47 36.33 10.43
CA ASP A 237 32.96 37.41 11.30
C ASP A 237 33.32 38.68 10.48
N GLN A 238 33.82 38.50 9.25
CA GLN A 238 34.08 39.61 8.33
C GLN A 238 32.79 40.25 7.79
N ALA A 239 31.75 39.46 7.52
CA ALA A 239 30.45 39.98 7.08
C ALA A 239 29.73 40.77 8.18
N GLU A 240 29.79 40.32 9.44
CA GLU A 240 29.23 41.06 10.58
C GLU A 240 30.00 42.38 10.80
N ALA A 241 31.32 42.38 10.65
CA ALA A 241 32.14 43.59 10.70
C ALA A 241 31.79 44.59 9.58
N GLN A 242 31.48 44.10 8.37
CA GLN A 242 31.02 44.95 7.26
C GLN A 242 29.61 45.51 7.48
N LEU A 243 28.71 44.75 8.11
CA LEU A 243 27.36 45.22 8.46
C LEU A 243 27.39 46.30 9.56
N ARG A 244 28.28 46.16 10.56
CA ARG A 244 28.56 47.25 11.52
C ARG A 244 29.10 48.50 10.82
N LEU A 245 30.02 48.34 9.86
CA LEU A 245 30.54 49.46 9.06
C LEU A 245 29.47 50.13 8.18
N ALA A 246 28.48 49.37 7.70
CA ALA A 246 27.35 49.88 6.91
C ALA A 246 26.31 50.60 7.79
N GLY A 247 26.06 50.11 9.01
CA GLY A 247 25.25 50.77 10.02
C GLY A 247 25.85 52.10 10.48
N ASP A 248 27.17 52.16 10.67
CA ASP A 248 27.89 53.40 11.02
C ASP A 248 27.93 54.42 9.86
N ARG A 249 27.78 53.97 8.61
CA ARG A 249 27.65 54.85 7.43
C ARG A 249 26.24 55.43 7.26
N ALA A 250 25.22 54.83 7.87
CA ALA A 250 23.85 55.35 7.85
C ALA A 250 23.62 56.48 8.86
N VAL A 251 24.57 56.74 9.76
CA VAL A 251 24.53 57.85 10.71
C VAL A 251 25.42 59.00 10.22
N GLY A 252 24.78 60.02 9.65
CA GLY A 252 25.19 61.38 10.02
C GLY A 252 25.59 62.32 8.91
N VAL A 253 24.94 62.32 7.75
CA VAL A 253 24.81 63.52 6.89
C VAL A 253 23.48 63.47 6.13
N HIS A 254 22.56 64.40 6.40
CA HIS A 254 21.26 64.47 5.71
C HIS A 254 21.15 65.71 4.83
N ALA A 255 20.76 65.56 3.57
CA ALA A 255 20.55 66.70 2.68
C ALA A 255 19.25 67.44 2.99
N LEU A 256 19.32 68.76 3.11
CA LEU A 256 18.19 69.67 3.26
C LEU A 256 18.05 70.52 1.99
N SER A 257 16.96 70.32 1.27
CA SER A 257 16.45 71.31 0.32
C SER A 257 15.78 72.42 1.14
N ALA A 258 16.30 73.65 1.09
CA ALA A 258 15.66 74.79 1.72
C ALA A 258 14.28 75.02 1.08
N VAL A 259 13.19 74.84 1.83
CA VAL A 259 11.82 74.89 1.31
C VAL A 259 11.20 76.30 1.47
N GLY A 260 11.83 77.20 2.24
CA GLY A 260 11.44 78.60 2.36
C GLY A 260 12.33 79.44 3.32
N GLY A 261 12.10 80.76 3.38
CA GLY A 261 12.80 81.68 4.30
C GLY A 261 13.33 82.97 3.66
N SER A 262 14.01 83.79 4.46
CA SER A 262 14.80 84.97 4.02
C SER A 262 16.30 84.68 4.13
N ALA A 263 17.15 85.60 3.63
CA ALA A 263 18.61 85.54 3.75
C ALA A 263 19.14 85.37 5.19
N THR A 264 18.32 85.68 6.21
CA THR A 264 18.69 85.61 7.64
C THR A 264 17.81 84.65 8.45
N ALA A 265 16.78 84.05 7.86
CA ALA A 265 15.89 83.10 8.52
C ALA A 265 15.47 81.98 7.56
N ILE A 266 16.19 80.86 7.63
CA ILE A 266 16.01 79.70 6.75
C ILE A 266 15.10 78.67 7.42
N THR A 267 14.12 78.14 6.68
CA THR A 267 13.26 77.05 7.15
C THR A 267 13.41 75.84 6.22
N ALA A 268 13.66 74.67 6.80
CA ALA A 268 13.69 73.39 6.09
C ALA A 268 12.90 72.35 6.89
N GLU A 269 12.50 71.25 6.25
CA GLU A 269 11.79 70.16 6.91
C GLU A 269 12.74 68.99 7.17
N LEU A 270 12.69 68.39 8.35
CA LEU A 270 13.53 67.25 8.73
C LEU A 270 12.59 66.15 9.25
N GLY A 271 12.60 64.98 8.61
CA GLY A 271 11.68 63.87 8.92
C GLY A 271 12.05 63.03 10.15
N PHE A 272 13.00 63.47 10.97
CA PHE A 272 13.55 62.72 12.11
C PHE A 272 14.01 63.69 13.23
N PRO A 273 14.15 63.23 14.48
CA PRO A 273 14.46 64.11 15.61
C PRO A 273 15.88 64.71 15.58
N GLU A 274 16.00 65.96 16.06
CA GLU A 274 17.30 66.61 16.30
C GLU A 274 17.98 66.01 17.55
N VAL A 275 19.21 65.50 17.39
CA VAL A 275 20.04 64.99 18.50
C VAL A 275 21.30 65.86 18.61
N PRO A 276 21.43 66.72 19.65
CA PRO A 276 22.60 67.55 19.86
C PRO A 276 23.90 66.75 19.86
N GLY A 277 24.90 67.18 19.09
CA GLY A 277 26.19 66.51 18.96
C GLY A 277 26.27 65.45 17.86
N GLU A 278 25.14 64.89 17.42
CA GLU A 278 25.10 63.76 16.49
C GLU A 278 24.52 64.13 15.12
N THR A 279 23.51 65.01 15.08
CA THR A 279 22.87 65.41 13.83
C THR A 279 23.80 66.25 12.97
N LYS A 280 24.03 65.83 11.72
CA LYS A 280 24.65 66.64 10.67
C LYS A 280 23.73 66.76 9.47
N VAL A 281 23.66 67.94 8.89
CA VAL A 281 22.81 68.25 7.74
C VAL A 281 23.59 69.03 6.70
N ILE A 282 23.32 68.80 5.42
CA ILE A 282 23.80 69.65 4.32
C ILE A 282 22.70 70.64 3.99
N LEU A 283 22.97 71.93 4.16
CA LEU A 283 22.06 73.01 3.78
C LEU A 283 22.53 73.67 2.48
N VAL A 284 21.63 73.89 1.53
CA VAL A 284 21.88 74.72 0.34
C VAL A 284 21.06 76.01 0.46
N PRO A 285 21.67 77.17 0.78
CA PRO A 285 20.93 78.43 0.92
C PRO A 285 20.36 78.88 -0.43
N ALA A 286 19.11 79.37 -0.45
CA ALA A 286 18.50 79.93 -1.66
C ALA A 286 18.93 81.38 -1.95
N ALA A 287 19.45 82.09 -0.95
CA ALA A 287 19.94 83.46 -1.04
C ALA A 287 21.25 83.62 -0.23
N GLU A 288 22.05 84.63 -0.58
CA GLU A 288 23.27 84.97 0.16
C GLU A 288 22.92 85.62 1.50
N SER A 289 23.62 85.26 2.59
CA SER A 289 23.37 85.81 3.92
C SER A 289 23.66 87.31 3.96
N THR A 290 22.77 88.10 4.57
CA THR A 290 22.95 89.56 4.73
C THR A 290 23.32 89.97 6.16
N GLY A 291 23.50 89.00 7.06
CA GLY A 291 23.78 89.15 8.48
C GLY A 291 23.64 87.80 9.21
N PRO A 292 23.45 87.77 10.54
CA PRO A 292 23.26 86.55 11.30
C PRO A 292 22.10 85.70 10.76
N VAL A 293 22.31 84.38 10.65
CA VAL A 293 21.36 83.43 10.05
C VAL A 293 20.82 82.48 11.10
N THR A 294 19.53 82.19 11.05
CA THR A 294 18.91 81.13 11.84
C THR A 294 18.34 80.02 10.95
N LEU A 295 18.34 78.78 11.46
CA LEU A 295 17.72 77.61 10.83
C LEU A 295 16.61 77.05 11.72
N ARG A 296 15.45 76.78 11.11
CA ARG A 296 14.39 75.97 11.72
C ARG A 296 14.21 74.69 10.92
N LEU A 297 14.17 73.55 11.62
CA LEU A 297 13.88 72.24 11.04
C LEU A 297 12.48 71.75 11.47
N GLY A 298 11.55 71.66 10.52
CA GLY A 298 10.16 71.26 10.76
C GLY A 298 9.49 72.14 11.83
N THR A 299 8.90 71.51 12.85
CA THR A 299 8.27 72.19 13.99
C THR A 299 9.27 72.58 15.10
N GLY A 300 10.54 72.20 14.98
CA GLY A 300 11.58 72.41 15.98
C GLY A 300 11.89 73.88 16.31
N PRO A 301 12.74 74.13 17.32
CA PRO A 301 13.13 75.48 17.71
C PRO A 301 13.99 76.15 16.63
N ILE A 302 13.88 77.48 16.53
CA ILE A 302 14.74 78.29 15.68
C ILE A 302 16.11 78.41 16.36
N ARG A 303 17.18 78.03 15.66
CA ARG A 303 18.55 78.02 16.19
C ARG A 303 19.46 78.87 15.31
N SER A 304 20.46 79.53 15.90
CA SER A 304 21.46 80.27 15.12
C SER A 304 22.37 79.30 14.36
N ILE A 305 22.77 79.71 13.15
CA ILE A 305 23.89 79.11 12.43
C ILE A 305 25.12 79.94 12.75
N LEU A 306 26.12 79.28 13.32
CA LEU A 306 27.41 79.85 13.71
C LEU A 306 28.52 79.28 12.81
N SER A 307 29.62 80.02 12.72
CA SER A 307 30.86 79.53 12.12
C SER A 307 31.45 78.37 12.94
N ALA A 308 32.48 77.72 12.40
CA ALA A 308 33.17 76.61 13.08
C ALA A 308 33.68 76.99 14.49
N ASP A 309 34.15 78.23 14.65
CA ASP A 309 34.68 78.81 15.90
C ASP A 309 33.61 79.46 16.79
N SER A 310 32.32 79.25 16.51
CA SER A 310 31.16 79.78 17.27
C SER A 310 30.88 81.27 17.11
N ALA A 311 31.50 81.96 16.16
CA ALA A 311 31.14 83.34 15.87
C ALA A 311 29.82 83.41 15.08
N SER A 312 29.10 84.52 15.21
CA SER A 312 27.95 84.81 14.35
C SER A 312 28.41 85.00 12.91
N LEU A 313 27.65 84.45 11.96
CA LEU A 313 27.93 84.63 10.54
C LEU A 313 27.71 86.09 10.12
N SER A 314 28.63 86.59 9.29
CA SER A 314 28.58 87.89 8.64
C SER A 314 27.83 87.82 7.30
N ALA A 315 27.55 88.99 6.72
CA ALA A 315 27.02 89.06 5.37
C ALA A 315 27.98 88.42 4.36
N GLY A 316 27.48 87.50 3.53
CA GLY A 316 28.23 86.77 2.51
C GLY A 316 28.81 85.41 2.94
N ASP A 317 28.73 85.05 4.24
CA ASP A 317 29.30 83.79 4.75
C ASP A 317 28.55 82.55 4.26
N LEU A 318 27.25 82.65 3.98
CA LEU A 318 26.47 81.62 3.29
C LEU A 318 26.10 82.15 1.90
N LYS A 319 26.62 81.52 0.85
CA LYS A 319 26.32 81.90 -0.54
C LYS A 319 25.14 81.13 -1.10
N ALA A 320 24.31 81.80 -1.89
CA ALA A 320 23.21 81.16 -2.61
C ALA A 320 23.72 80.00 -3.48
N GLY A 321 23.09 78.84 -3.37
CA GLY A 321 23.42 77.64 -4.15
C GLY A 321 24.67 76.87 -3.70
N ILE A 322 25.39 77.32 -2.66
CA ILE A 322 26.57 76.62 -2.14
C ILE A 322 26.18 75.76 -0.93
N ALA A 323 26.35 74.44 -1.07
CA ALA A 323 26.09 73.49 0.00
C ALA A 323 27.04 73.70 1.19
N VAL A 324 26.50 73.81 2.40
CA VAL A 324 27.26 73.85 3.66
C VAL A 324 26.89 72.66 4.54
N LEU A 325 27.88 72.00 5.10
CA LEU A 325 27.68 70.94 6.09
C LEU A 325 27.58 71.59 7.47
N LEU A 326 26.42 71.41 8.10
CA LEU A 326 26.13 71.85 9.44
C LEU A 326 26.16 70.67 10.41
N ARG A 327 26.64 70.89 11.63
CA ARG A 327 26.50 69.95 12.75
C ARG A 327 25.77 70.65 13.89
N LEU A 328 24.79 69.98 14.49
CA LEU A 328 24.16 70.46 15.71
C LEU A 328 25.15 70.28 16.86
N SER A 329 25.60 71.38 17.45
CA SER A 329 26.52 71.34 18.58
C SER A 329 25.84 70.79 19.84
N ALA A 330 26.64 70.33 20.80
CA ALA A 330 26.11 69.90 22.10
C ALA A 330 25.37 71.03 22.87
N ALA A 331 25.66 72.29 22.54
CA ALA A 331 24.97 73.47 23.09
C ALA A 331 23.61 73.75 22.39
N GLY A 332 23.29 73.03 21.32
CA GLY A 332 22.03 73.21 20.59
C GLY A 332 22.07 74.27 19.49
N ASP A 333 23.22 74.80 19.10
CA ASP A 333 23.37 75.68 17.93
C ASP A 333 23.92 74.93 16.72
N TRP A 334 23.58 75.37 15.51
CA TRP A 334 24.16 74.81 14.28
C TRP A 334 25.53 75.40 14.00
N ARG A 335 26.50 74.55 13.67
CA ARG A 335 27.85 74.99 13.30
C ARG A 335 28.20 74.57 11.89
N VAL A 336 28.71 75.50 11.11
CA VAL A 336 29.34 75.19 9.82
C VAL A 336 30.62 74.40 10.08
N VAL A 337 30.64 73.15 9.62
CA VAL A 337 31.80 72.24 9.76
C VAL A 337 32.47 71.95 8.41
N GLY A 338 31.87 72.39 7.30
CA GLY A 338 32.46 72.32 5.96
C GLY A 338 31.64 73.06 4.91
N VAL A 339 32.29 73.46 3.81
CA VAL A 339 31.69 74.04 2.61
C VAL A 339 31.93 73.09 1.44
N GLY A 340 30.89 72.71 0.72
CA GLY A 340 30.97 71.81 -0.42
C GLY A 340 31.55 72.50 -1.66
N ARG A 341 32.40 71.78 -2.41
CA ARG A 341 32.71 72.11 -3.82
C ARG A 341 31.47 71.82 -4.67
N SER A 342 31.32 72.52 -5.79
CA SER A 342 30.14 72.50 -6.69
C SER A 342 29.68 71.11 -7.16
N GLU A 343 30.52 70.08 -7.03
CA GLU A 343 30.26 68.69 -7.42
C GLU A 343 29.24 67.96 -6.50
N ILE A 344 29.02 68.43 -5.26
CA ILE A 344 28.06 67.80 -4.33
C ILE A 344 26.60 68.08 -4.73
N THR A 345 26.34 69.18 -5.43
CA THR A 345 25.00 69.58 -5.86
C THR A 345 24.40 68.62 -6.91
N GLU A 346 25.22 68.03 -7.78
CA GLU A 346 24.79 67.03 -8.77
C GLU A 346 24.45 65.67 -8.15
N VAL A 347 25.20 65.24 -7.13
CA VAL A 347 24.96 63.96 -6.47
C VAL A 347 23.63 63.96 -5.70
N VAL A 348 23.33 65.05 -4.99
CA VAL A 348 22.08 65.19 -4.22
C VAL A 348 20.85 65.27 -5.14
N SER A 349 20.99 65.90 -6.31
CA SER A 349 19.89 65.99 -7.28
C SER A 349 19.70 64.72 -8.12
N ALA A 350 20.73 63.85 -8.22
CA ALA A 350 20.60 62.51 -8.80
C ALA A 350 19.89 61.53 -7.85
N GLU A 351 20.18 61.59 -6.55
CA GLU A 351 19.58 60.69 -5.55
C GLU A 351 18.08 60.95 -5.33
N ALA A 352 17.66 62.23 -5.42
CA ALA A 352 16.24 62.60 -5.36
C ALA A 352 15.41 62.07 -6.55
N ARG A 353 16.02 61.95 -7.75
CA ARG A 353 15.36 61.38 -8.93
C ARG A 353 15.21 59.86 -8.85
N LEU A 354 16.16 59.18 -8.21
CA LEU A 354 16.10 57.72 -8.00
C LEU A 354 14.98 57.33 -7.04
N ARG A 355 14.74 58.11 -5.98
CA ARG A 355 13.65 57.84 -5.02
C ARG A 355 12.26 58.08 -5.61
N ALA A 356 12.09 59.11 -6.45
CA ALA A 356 10.82 59.34 -7.14
C ALA A 356 10.44 58.20 -8.12
N ALA A 357 11.44 57.51 -8.69
CA ALA A 357 11.22 56.38 -9.58
C ALA A 357 10.89 55.06 -8.84
N GLU A 358 11.21 54.95 -7.54
CA GLU A 358 10.80 53.80 -6.71
C GLU A 358 9.33 53.90 -6.26
N ASP A 359 8.85 55.10 -5.95
CA ASP A 359 7.45 55.33 -5.57
C ASP A 359 6.47 55.08 -6.72
N GLU A 360 6.82 55.45 -7.96
CA GLU A 360 5.99 55.20 -9.16
C GLU A 360 5.93 53.69 -9.51
N ARG A 361 6.90 52.91 -9.06
CA ARG A 361 6.96 51.45 -9.26
C ARG A 361 6.10 50.66 -8.28
N LEU A 362 5.69 51.28 -7.17
CA LEU A 362 4.85 50.68 -6.15
C LEU A 362 3.35 50.75 -6.53
N ASP A 363 2.94 51.75 -7.30
CA ASP A 363 1.53 52.05 -7.61
C ASP A 363 0.94 51.21 -8.76
N ILE A 364 1.77 50.53 -9.56
CA ILE A 364 1.32 49.70 -10.70
C ILE A 364 0.97 48.25 -10.27
N ARG A 365 1.29 47.82 -9.04
CA ARG A 365 1.09 46.43 -8.59
C ARG A 365 -0.21 46.16 -7.81
N THR A 366 -1.03 47.18 -7.55
CA THR A 366 -2.23 47.11 -6.70
C THR A 366 -3.58 47.14 -7.46
N SER A 367 -3.59 47.16 -8.79
CA SER A 367 -4.82 47.34 -9.59
C SER A 367 -5.68 46.08 -9.81
N GLY A 368 -5.75 45.16 -8.84
CA GLY A 368 -6.56 43.92 -8.91
C GLY A 368 -7.76 43.87 -7.96
N ILE A 369 -7.98 44.88 -7.11
CA ILE A 369 -9.11 44.94 -6.18
C ILE A 369 -10.01 46.10 -6.62
N GLN A 370 -10.95 45.83 -7.54
CA GLN A 370 -12.07 46.74 -7.77
C GLN A 370 -13.16 46.43 -6.74
N ARG A 371 -13.41 47.36 -5.80
CA ARG A 371 -14.71 47.49 -5.15
C ARG A 371 -15.68 48.07 -6.17
N THR A 372 -16.38 47.20 -6.89
CA THR A 372 -17.56 47.62 -7.65
C THR A 372 -18.78 47.22 -6.84
N TYR A 373 -19.47 48.21 -6.26
CA TYR A 373 -20.86 48.01 -5.83
C TYR A 373 -21.69 47.92 -7.11
N ASP A 374 -22.15 46.72 -7.48
CA ASP A 374 -23.27 46.57 -8.40
C ASP A 374 -24.49 46.03 -7.65
N ASP A 375 -25.69 46.25 -8.21
CA ASP A 375 -27.01 46.07 -7.62
C ASP A 375 -27.40 44.59 -7.34
N SER A 376 -26.42 43.69 -7.15
CA SER A 376 -26.60 42.23 -7.11
C SER A 376 -26.85 41.64 -5.72
N GLY A 377 -26.85 42.43 -4.64
CA GLY A 377 -27.19 41.95 -3.28
C GLY A 377 -26.09 41.18 -2.52
N TYR A 378 -24.82 41.28 -2.95
CA TYR A 378 -23.69 40.61 -2.29
C TYR A 378 -22.83 41.59 -1.50
N THR A 379 -22.37 41.18 -0.31
CA THR A 379 -21.53 42.02 0.57
C THR A 379 -20.03 41.78 0.33
N PHE A 380 -19.66 40.58 -0.12
CA PHE A 380 -18.30 40.19 -0.49
C PHE A 380 -18.33 38.97 -1.43
N GLY A 381 -17.56 38.96 -2.52
CA GLY A 381 -17.53 37.80 -3.42
C GLY A 381 -16.39 37.84 -4.43
N ILE A 382 -16.02 36.66 -4.93
CA ILE A 382 -15.07 36.46 -6.03
C ILE A 382 -15.85 35.93 -7.23
N THR A 383 -15.80 36.67 -8.33
CA THR A 383 -16.40 36.28 -9.61
C THR A 383 -15.32 35.78 -10.56
N SER A 384 -15.70 34.89 -11.47
CA SER A 384 -14.84 34.49 -12.58
C SER A 384 -14.69 35.65 -13.58
N ALA A 385 -13.78 35.50 -14.55
CA ALA A 385 -13.65 36.45 -15.67
C ALA A 385 -14.93 36.57 -16.53
N ASP A 386 -15.84 35.60 -16.42
CA ASP A 386 -17.14 35.56 -17.11
C ASP A 386 -18.30 36.05 -16.21
N ASN A 387 -18.00 36.67 -15.06
CA ASN A 387 -18.96 37.16 -14.05
C ASN A 387 -19.80 36.10 -13.31
N ASP A 388 -19.41 34.82 -13.37
CA ASP A 388 -20.04 33.78 -12.55
C ASP A 388 -19.55 33.83 -11.10
N LEU A 389 -20.47 33.73 -10.13
CA LEU A 389 -20.15 33.75 -8.71
C LEU A 389 -19.48 32.43 -8.28
N LEU A 390 -18.19 32.49 -7.96
CA LEU A 390 -17.43 31.33 -7.48
C LEU A 390 -17.64 31.12 -5.97
N PHE A 391 -17.63 32.21 -5.19
CA PHE A 391 -17.91 32.21 -3.76
C PHE A 391 -18.38 33.61 -3.31
N GLY A 392 -19.43 33.70 -2.48
CA GLY A 392 -19.92 34.99 -1.96
C GLY A 392 -20.76 34.88 -0.70
N LEU A 393 -20.76 35.97 0.08
CA LEU A 393 -21.64 36.18 1.23
C LEU A 393 -22.77 37.12 0.82
N THR A 394 -24.01 36.65 0.94
CA THR A 394 -25.20 37.47 0.69
C THR A 394 -25.36 38.54 1.77
N ASP A 395 -26.09 39.59 1.46
CA ASP A 395 -26.61 40.60 2.40
C ASP A 395 -27.39 40.02 3.61
N THR A 396 -27.85 38.77 3.49
CA THR A 396 -28.54 38.00 4.54
C THR A 396 -27.63 37.10 5.37
N GLY A 397 -26.32 37.13 5.15
CA GLY A 397 -25.34 36.35 5.91
C GLY A 397 -25.29 34.86 5.54
N ARG A 398 -25.70 34.49 4.32
CA ARG A 398 -25.57 33.13 3.79
C ARG A 398 -24.33 33.00 2.93
N ALA A 399 -23.58 31.91 3.14
CA ALA A 399 -22.46 31.55 2.28
C ALA A 399 -22.98 30.78 1.06
N GLN A 400 -22.65 31.25 -0.14
CA GLN A 400 -22.99 30.61 -1.41
C GLN A 400 -21.73 30.27 -2.22
N ALA A 401 -21.72 29.10 -2.85
CA ALA A 401 -20.70 28.69 -3.82
C ALA A 401 -21.36 28.06 -5.05
N GLY A 402 -21.04 28.57 -6.24
CA GLY A 402 -21.60 28.08 -7.50
C GLY A 402 -23.14 28.11 -7.58
N GLY A 403 -23.78 29.07 -6.90
CA GLY A 403 -25.24 29.24 -6.89
C GLY A 403 -26.00 28.37 -5.87
N TYR A 404 -25.31 27.62 -5.00
CA TYR A 404 -25.94 26.80 -3.96
C TYR A 404 -25.74 27.40 -2.56
N ASP A 405 -26.79 27.40 -1.73
CA ASP A 405 -26.74 27.80 -0.31
C ASP A 405 -26.04 26.71 0.52
N LEU A 406 -24.97 27.06 1.25
CA LEU A 406 -24.16 26.10 2.00
C LEU A 406 -24.57 25.94 3.48
N ALA A 407 -24.82 27.05 4.21
CA ALA A 407 -25.35 27.08 5.58
C ALA A 407 -25.55 28.54 6.06
N THR A 408 -26.29 28.73 7.16
CA THR A 408 -26.35 30.00 7.90
C THR A 408 -25.23 30.08 8.96
N VAL A 409 -24.76 31.28 9.30
CA VAL A 409 -23.71 31.51 10.32
C VAL A 409 -24.02 30.82 11.67
N PRO A 410 -25.26 30.84 12.20
CA PRO A 410 -25.59 30.15 13.45
C PRO A 410 -25.47 28.62 13.38
N GLU A 411 -25.67 28.01 12.21
CA GLU A 411 -25.50 26.56 12.01
C GLU A 411 -24.02 26.16 12.02
N LEU A 412 -23.14 27.02 11.49
CA LEU A 412 -21.69 26.88 11.57
C LEU A 412 -21.17 27.06 13.01
N GLU A 413 -21.67 28.05 13.75
CA GLU A 413 -21.30 28.27 15.15
C GLU A 413 -21.71 27.10 16.06
N ALA A 414 -22.90 26.50 15.83
CA ALA A 414 -23.36 25.32 16.56
C ALA A 414 -22.54 24.06 16.28
N ALA A 415 -22.00 23.91 15.06
CA ALA A 415 -21.12 22.80 14.70
C ALA A 415 -19.73 22.93 15.37
N VAL A 416 -19.19 24.14 15.43
CA VAL A 416 -17.90 24.45 16.08
C VAL A 416 -17.97 24.22 17.59
N ALA A 417 -19.05 24.64 18.26
CA ALA A 417 -19.22 24.47 19.70
C ALA A 417 -19.26 22.98 20.16
N ASN A 418 -19.57 22.05 19.26
CA ASN A 418 -19.57 20.61 19.54
C ASN A 418 -18.22 19.92 19.26
N LEU A 419 -17.28 20.61 18.61
CA LEU A 419 -16.01 20.04 18.15
C LEU A 419 -14.92 20.11 19.23
N GLU A 420 -14.89 21.19 19.99
CA GLU A 420 -13.89 21.49 21.02
C GLU A 420 -13.84 20.45 22.16
N PRO A 421 -14.97 19.95 22.72
CA PRO A 421 -14.93 18.92 23.75
C PRO A 421 -14.41 17.57 23.23
N ARG A 422 -14.58 17.28 21.93
CA ARG A 422 -14.13 16.02 21.30
C ARG A 422 -12.64 16.04 21.00
N LEU A 423 -12.10 17.18 20.60
CA LEU A 423 -10.66 17.40 20.41
C LEU A 423 -9.88 17.24 21.73
N LEU A 424 -10.42 17.75 22.83
CA LEU A 424 -9.84 17.58 24.17
C LEU A 424 -9.86 16.10 24.64
N GLN A 425 -10.87 15.32 24.24
CA GLN A 425 -10.96 13.89 24.56
C GLN A 425 -9.91 13.04 23.84
N GLU A 426 -9.46 13.49 22.66
CA GLU A 426 -8.44 12.83 21.82
C GLU A 426 -7.00 13.32 22.15
N GLY A 427 -6.84 14.14 23.19
CA GLY A 427 -5.53 14.57 23.69
C GLY A 427 -4.93 15.81 23.00
N PHE A 428 -5.74 16.58 22.28
CA PHE A 428 -5.33 17.86 21.70
C PHE A 428 -5.45 18.99 22.74
N GLU A 429 -4.53 19.97 22.70
CA GLU A 429 -4.55 21.14 23.57
C GLU A 429 -5.81 22.02 23.32
N PRO A 430 -6.30 22.78 24.32
CA PRO A 430 -7.41 23.72 24.16
C PRO A 430 -7.11 24.75 23.07
N ILE A 431 -8.08 25.05 22.22
CA ILE A 431 -7.92 25.95 21.08
C ILE A 431 -8.60 27.28 21.42
N ASP A 432 -7.85 28.38 21.50
CA ASP A 432 -8.40 29.71 21.78
C ASP A 432 -9.12 30.35 20.56
N HIS A 433 -9.27 29.62 19.44
CA HIS A 433 -9.88 30.10 18.19
C HIS A 433 -10.64 29.00 17.40
N PRO A 434 -11.74 29.34 16.69
CA PRO A 434 -12.55 28.37 15.95
C PRO A 434 -11.83 27.87 14.67
N LEU A 435 -11.77 26.55 14.45
CA LEU A 435 -10.88 25.89 13.47
C LEU A 435 -11.65 25.05 12.42
N VAL A 436 -11.24 25.09 11.15
CA VAL A 436 -11.76 24.22 10.06
C VAL A 436 -10.70 23.22 9.52
N ALA A 437 -9.41 23.44 9.72
CA ALA A 437 -8.35 22.45 9.44
C ALA A 437 -7.06 22.78 10.21
N ALA A 438 -6.30 21.76 10.65
CA ALA A 438 -4.98 21.91 11.27
C ALA A 438 -3.92 21.12 10.51
N ILE A 439 -2.77 21.76 10.23
CA ILE A 439 -1.55 21.13 9.71
C ILE A 439 -0.51 21.20 10.81
N THR A 440 -0.08 20.05 11.33
CA THR A 440 0.96 19.94 12.37
C THR A 440 2.26 19.36 11.82
N THR A 441 3.39 19.98 12.17
CA THR A 441 4.73 19.46 11.90
C THR A 441 5.16 18.42 12.95
N GLY A 442 6.22 17.67 12.66
CA GLY A 442 6.84 16.75 13.62
C GLY A 442 7.37 17.38 14.91
N SER A 443 7.38 18.72 15.02
CA SER A 443 7.72 19.47 16.24
C SER A 443 6.50 19.95 17.04
N GLY A 444 5.27 19.63 16.61
CA GLY A 444 4.03 20.10 17.24
C GLY A 444 3.61 21.53 16.85
N ALA A 445 4.29 22.16 15.89
CA ALA A 445 3.91 23.50 15.42
C ALA A 445 2.78 23.43 14.39
N GLN A 446 1.77 24.30 14.52
CA GLN A 446 0.69 24.49 13.55
C GLN A 446 1.11 25.45 12.43
N LEU A 447 0.91 25.08 11.17
CA LEU A 447 1.35 25.86 9.99
C LEU A 447 0.22 26.64 9.30
N ALA A 448 -1.05 26.30 9.51
CA ALA A 448 -2.17 27.08 8.99
C ALA A 448 -3.48 26.82 9.76
N ALA A 449 -4.26 27.88 9.96
CA ALA A 449 -5.66 27.88 10.36
C ALA A 449 -6.45 28.79 9.39
N ILE A 450 -7.67 28.40 9.01
CA ILE A 450 -8.60 29.25 8.27
C ILE A 450 -9.67 29.72 9.25
N ASP A 451 -9.72 31.03 9.49
CA ASP A 451 -10.72 31.71 10.31
C ASP A 451 -12.04 31.90 9.53
N ILE A 452 -13.17 31.73 10.22
CA ILE A 452 -14.54 31.97 9.74
C ILE A 452 -14.74 33.46 9.37
N ALA A 453 -13.89 34.38 9.85
CA ALA A 453 -13.91 35.79 9.45
C ALA A 453 -13.13 36.12 8.15
N GLY A 454 -12.51 35.13 7.49
CA GLY A 454 -11.82 35.35 6.22
C GLY A 454 -10.53 36.17 6.29
N VAL A 455 -9.94 36.35 7.48
CA VAL A 455 -8.65 37.03 7.66
C VAL A 455 -7.56 36.00 7.96
N GLY A 456 -6.81 35.61 6.94
CA GLY A 456 -5.58 34.84 7.13
C GLY A 456 -4.43 35.75 7.58
N THR A 457 -3.78 35.45 8.70
CA THR A 457 -2.46 36.02 9.01
C THR A 457 -1.39 35.29 8.21
N PHE A 458 -0.98 35.86 7.08
CA PHE A 458 0.24 35.49 6.37
C PHE A 458 1.32 36.55 6.62
N GLY A 459 2.50 36.12 7.06
CA GLY A 459 3.71 36.91 6.96
C GLY A 459 4.05 37.14 5.49
N ALA A 460 3.76 38.35 5.00
CA ALA A 460 4.32 39.02 3.82
C ALA A 460 4.66 38.17 2.58
N ALA A 461 3.64 37.82 1.77
CA ALA A 461 3.65 37.96 0.30
C ALA A 461 2.24 37.61 -0.26
N PRO A 462 1.69 38.36 -1.23
CA PRO A 462 0.38 38.07 -1.80
C PRO A 462 0.51 36.96 -2.85
N LEU A 463 -0.22 35.86 -2.68
CA LEU A 463 -0.25 34.75 -3.64
C LEU A 463 -1.61 34.67 -4.33
N GLY A 464 -1.62 35.02 -5.62
CA GLY A 464 -2.21 34.11 -6.59
C GLY A 464 -1.44 32.79 -6.50
N CYS A 465 -2.14 31.68 -6.34
CA CYS A 465 -1.58 30.36 -6.17
C CYS A 465 -0.74 29.93 -7.39
N PHE A 466 0.56 30.18 -7.35
CA PHE A 466 1.64 29.54 -8.12
C PHE A 466 2.95 29.66 -7.29
N PRO A 467 3.91 28.74 -7.50
CA PRO A 467 4.50 27.86 -6.50
C PRO A 467 5.36 28.57 -5.44
N THR A 468 5.15 28.25 -4.16
CA THR A 468 6.24 28.30 -3.18
C THR A 468 6.94 26.95 -3.15
N THR A 469 8.09 26.89 -3.81
CA THR A 469 9.13 25.85 -3.75
C THR A 469 9.82 25.80 -2.38
N GLN A 470 9.04 25.75 -1.29
CA GLN A 470 9.54 25.34 0.01
C GLN A 470 8.62 24.25 0.56
N MET A 471 8.93 23.02 0.18
CA MET A 471 8.58 21.88 1.02
C MET A 471 9.22 22.10 2.39
N VAL A 472 8.40 22.32 3.41
CA VAL A 472 8.86 22.21 4.78
C VAL A 472 9.06 20.72 5.04
N ALA A 473 10.33 20.28 5.10
CA ALA A 473 10.66 18.96 5.59
C ALA A 473 10.02 18.76 6.98
N GLY A 474 9.30 17.64 7.18
CA GLY A 474 8.73 17.30 8.48
C GLY A 474 7.22 17.50 8.67
N VAL A 475 6.42 17.53 7.60
CA VAL A 475 4.96 17.37 7.72
C VAL A 475 4.65 15.91 8.07
N SER A 476 4.17 15.66 9.29
CA SER A 476 3.90 14.30 9.80
C SER A 476 2.44 13.89 9.67
N HIS A 477 1.49 14.83 9.75
CA HIS A 477 0.05 14.52 9.77
C HIS A 477 -0.78 15.59 9.07
N ILE A 478 -1.70 15.17 8.20
CA ILE A 478 -2.77 16.01 7.64
C ILE A 478 -4.10 15.38 8.07
N ALA A 479 -5.05 16.17 8.56
CA ALA A 479 -6.40 15.70 8.89
C ALA A 479 -7.48 16.49 8.12
N MET A 480 -8.54 15.80 7.69
CA MET A 480 -9.73 16.38 7.07
C MET A 480 -10.92 16.25 8.01
N ILE A 481 -11.78 17.27 8.05
CA ILE A 481 -13.05 17.26 8.78
C ILE A 481 -14.17 16.98 7.77
N SER A 482 -14.95 15.91 7.98
CA SER A 482 -16.09 15.57 7.13
C SER A 482 -17.23 16.58 7.27
N TYR A 483 -18.23 16.51 6.38
CA TYR A 483 -19.42 17.36 6.42
C TYR A 483 -20.21 17.24 7.75
N ALA A 484 -20.17 16.08 8.42
CA ALA A 484 -20.71 15.87 9.77
C ALA A 484 -19.73 16.14 10.94
N GLY A 485 -18.60 16.81 10.70
CA GLY A 485 -17.65 17.18 11.76
C GLY A 485 -16.72 16.04 12.22
N THR A 486 -16.57 14.97 11.43
CA THR A 486 -15.67 13.85 11.79
C THR A 486 -14.26 14.14 11.30
N ILE A 487 -13.29 14.18 12.21
CA ILE A 487 -11.87 14.42 11.88
C ILE A 487 -11.21 13.08 11.51
N ARG A 488 -10.60 13.00 10.33
CA ARG A 488 -9.83 11.83 9.87
C ARG A 488 -8.47 12.23 9.35
N GLN A 489 -7.44 11.55 9.84
CA GLN A 489 -6.07 11.66 9.36
C GLN A 489 -5.95 11.10 7.92
N ILE A 490 -5.37 11.88 7.02
CA ILE A 490 -5.23 11.62 5.58
C ILE A 490 -3.86 10.99 5.25
N THR A 491 -2.83 11.21 6.06
CA THR A 491 -1.48 10.68 5.83
C THR A 491 -0.99 9.83 7.00
N ASP A 492 -0.31 8.72 6.72
CA ASP A 492 0.27 7.80 7.71
C ASP A 492 1.72 8.15 8.12
N GLY A 493 2.20 9.35 7.76
CA GLY A 493 3.53 9.84 8.13
C GLY A 493 4.68 9.25 7.31
N ALA A 494 4.41 8.44 6.27
CA ALA A 494 5.44 7.83 5.43
C ALA A 494 5.61 8.54 4.07
N GLY A 495 6.19 9.75 4.09
CA GLY A 495 6.75 10.40 2.88
C GLY A 495 6.41 11.88 2.70
N GLU A 496 7.30 12.60 2.00
CA GLU A 496 7.14 14.01 1.59
C GLU A 496 6.02 14.13 0.55
N ARG A 497 4.77 14.18 1.00
CA ARG A 497 3.59 14.37 0.15
C ARG A 497 2.78 15.55 0.67
N ALA A 498 2.91 16.70 0.01
CA ALA A 498 2.10 17.88 0.32
C ALA A 498 0.79 17.86 -0.49
N PRO A 499 -0.39 17.98 0.14
CA PRO A 499 -1.67 18.11 -0.55
C PRO A 499 -1.77 19.48 -1.23
N HIS A 500 -2.33 19.51 -2.42
CA HIS A 500 -2.54 20.71 -3.22
C HIS A 500 -3.91 20.66 -3.90
N TRP A 501 -4.73 21.70 -3.69
CA TRP A 501 -6.00 21.81 -4.37
C TRP A 501 -5.82 22.32 -5.80
N PHE A 502 -6.52 21.72 -6.76
CA PHE A 502 -6.58 22.12 -8.18
C PHE A 502 -8.04 22.14 -8.63
N GLY A 503 -8.72 23.28 -8.50
CA GLY A 503 -10.17 23.36 -8.70
C GLY A 503 -10.92 22.49 -7.68
N PRO A 504 -11.91 21.66 -8.07
CA PRO A 504 -12.63 20.77 -7.15
C PRO A 504 -11.83 19.52 -6.73
N ARG A 505 -10.52 19.45 -7.05
CA ARG A 505 -9.71 18.23 -6.93
C ARG A 505 -8.59 18.38 -5.91
N LEU A 506 -8.31 17.32 -5.15
CA LEU A 506 -7.15 17.20 -4.27
C LEU A 506 -6.02 16.45 -4.99
N ARG A 507 -4.82 17.03 -5.08
CA ARG A 507 -3.61 16.40 -5.63
C ARG A 507 -2.52 16.32 -4.57
N PHE A 508 -1.53 15.44 -4.72
CA PHE A 508 -0.32 15.46 -3.90
C PHE A 508 0.89 15.82 -4.77
N ILE A 509 1.88 16.51 -4.21
CA ILE A 509 3.15 16.82 -4.89
C ILE A 509 4.25 15.95 -4.28
N GLU A 510 5.07 15.33 -5.11
CA GLU A 510 6.24 14.53 -4.72
C GLU A 510 7.49 15.12 -5.37
N THR A 511 8.56 15.29 -4.58
CA THR A 511 9.87 15.71 -5.11
C THR A 511 10.69 14.46 -5.45
N VAL A 512 11.00 14.27 -6.75
CA VAL A 512 11.81 13.14 -7.21
C VAL A 512 13.12 13.70 -7.77
N GLY A 513 14.24 13.37 -7.13
CA GLY A 513 15.58 13.77 -7.59
C GLY A 513 15.84 15.28 -7.56
N GLY A 514 15.23 16.00 -6.60
CA GLY A 514 15.38 17.46 -6.47
C GLY A 514 14.55 18.27 -7.47
N VAL A 515 13.66 17.62 -8.22
CA VAL A 515 12.68 18.26 -9.10
C VAL A 515 11.28 17.99 -8.53
N ASP A 516 10.53 19.06 -8.33
CA ASP A 516 9.11 18.97 -7.98
C ASP A 516 8.34 18.46 -9.19
N VAL A 517 7.91 17.20 -9.12
CA VAL A 517 7.07 16.61 -10.15
C VAL A 517 5.65 16.64 -9.60
N VAL A 518 4.74 17.33 -10.30
CA VAL A 518 3.30 17.17 -10.07
C VAL A 518 2.93 15.77 -10.54
N ARG A 519 3.11 14.77 -9.68
CA ARG A 519 2.52 13.45 -9.86
C ARG A 519 1.12 13.50 -9.30
N SER A 520 0.13 13.21 -10.13
CA SER A 520 -1.20 12.85 -9.64
C SER A 520 -1.06 11.57 -8.82
N VAL A 521 -0.87 11.70 -7.50
CA VAL A 521 -0.95 10.59 -6.56
C VAL A 521 -2.11 10.81 -5.56
N GLY A 522 -3.00 11.77 -5.85
CA GLY A 522 -4.13 12.11 -4.97
C GLY A 522 -5.47 11.60 -5.48
N PRO A 523 -6.41 11.29 -4.56
CA PRO A 523 -7.76 10.94 -4.96
C PRO A 523 -8.38 12.12 -5.73
N ASP A 524 -8.87 11.86 -6.95
CA ASP A 524 -9.83 12.78 -7.57
C ASP A 524 -11.09 12.75 -6.71
N LEU A 525 -11.21 13.70 -5.77
CA LEU A 525 -12.38 13.84 -4.92
C LEU A 525 -13.60 14.35 -5.68
N GLY A 526 -13.39 14.86 -6.91
CA GLY A 526 -14.43 15.29 -7.85
C GLY A 526 -15.15 14.14 -8.53
N LEU A 527 -15.56 13.12 -7.77
CA LEU A 527 -16.49 12.08 -8.24
C LEU A 527 -17.91 12.65 -8.29
N ASN A 528 -18.11 13.74 -9.03
CA ASN A 528 -19.42 14.36 -9.26
C ASN A 528 -20.38 13.39 -9.97
N SER A 529 -19.85 12.30 -10.51
CA SER A 529 -20.56 11.21 -11.15
C SER A 529 -20.88 10.04 -10.22
N TYR A 530 -20.73 10.19 -8.90
CA TYR A 530 -21.23 9.24 -7.90
C TYR A 530 -22.19 9.95 -6.95
N GLU A 531 -23.32 9.31 -6.62
CA GLU A 531 -24.34 9.84 -5.69
C GLU A 531 -24.19 9.17 -4.31
N PRO A 532 -23.34 9.71 -3.39
CA PRO A 532 -23.09 9.08 -2.09
C PRO A 532 -24.33 9.00 -1.19
N ARG A 533 -25.27 9.95 -1.35
CA ARG A 533 -26.55 9.92 -0.62
C ARG A 533 -27.48 8.79 -1.06
N ARG A 534 -27.40 8.39 -2.33
CA ARG A 534 -28.23 7.32 -2.89
C ARG A 534 -27.61 5.94 -2.66
N TYR A 535 -26.28 5.89 -2.71
CA TYR A 535 -25.50 4.68 -2.52
C TYR A 535 -24.52 4.89 -1.36
N PRO A 536 -24.96 4.74 -0.10
CA PRO A 536 -24.12 4.96 1.07
C PRO A 536 -23.09 3.84 1.29
N ARG A 537 -22.97 2.88 0.38
CA ARG A 537 -22.02 1.76 0.45
C ARG A 537 -21.30 1.58 -0.87
N ILE A 538 -20.02 1.21 -0.85
CA ILE A 538 -19.23 0.89 -2.05
C ILE A 538 -18.51 -0.46 -1.96
N ALA A 539 -18.60 -1.24 -3.04
CA ALA A 539 -17.69 -2.33 -3.31
C ALA A 539 -16.46 -1.82 -4.05
N ILE A 540 -15.26 -2.23 -3.63
CA ILE A 540 -14.01 -1.96 -4.35
C ILE A 540 -13.58 -3.24 -5.07
N LEU A 541 -13.52 -3.17 -6.41
CA LEU A 541 -13.14 -4.27 -7.28
C LEU A 541 -11.84 -3.94 -8.01
N ALA A 542 -10.81 -4.75 -7.80
CA ALA A 542 -9.49 -4.53 -8.38
C ALA A 542 -9.04 -5.74 -9.21
N GLY A 543 -8.51 -5.51 -10.40
CA GLY A 543 -7.79 -6.53 -11.16
C GLY A 543 -6.31 -6.54 -10.80
N MET A 544 -5.72 -7.71 -10.58
CA MET A 544 -4.27 -7.88 -10.44
C MET A 544 -3.85 -9.19 -11.10
N GLY A 545 -2.65 -9.22 -11.67
CA GLY A 545 -2.16 -10.39 -12.39
C GLY A 545 -1.30 -9.97 -13.57
N GLN A 546 -1.34 -10.75 -14.66
CA GLN A 546 -0.47 -10.52 -15.81
C GLN A 546 -1.21 -10.14 -17.11
N SER A 547 -0.62 -10.44 -18.27
CA SER A 547 -1.12 -10.09 -19.61
C SER A 547 -2.58 -10.47 -19.87
N LEU A 548 -3.09 -11.55 -19.26
CA LEU A 548 -4.50 -11.93 -19.38
C LEU A 548 -5.43 -11.05 -18.54
N MET A 549 -5.08 -10.72 -17.29
CA MET A 549 -5.86 -9.74 -16.53
C MET A 549 -5.75 -8.32 -17.14
N ALA A 550 -4.63 -8.05 -17.81
CA ALA A 550 -4.35 -6.79 -18.50
C ALA A 550 -5.08 -6.64 -19.84
N GLY A 551 -5.66 -7.70 -20.40
CA GLY A 551 -6.32 -7.65 -21.71
C GLY A 551 -5.37 -7.42 -22.90
N SER A 552 -4.30 -8.21 -23.00
CA SER A 552 -3.29 -8.06 -24.07
C SER A 552 -3.74 -8.61 -25.44
N ASN A 553 -4.98 -8.35 -25.86
CA ASN A 553 -5.46 -8.66 -27.21
C ASN A 553 -4.99 -7.62 -28.25
N ALA A 554 -5.07 -7.99 -29.53
CA ALA A 554 -4.88 -7.12 -30.69
C ALA A 554 -6.22 -6.60 -31.26
N GLU A 555 -7.36 -7.09 -30.75
CA GLU A 555 -8.71 -6.69 -31.14
C GLU A 555 -9.16 -5.43 -30.36
N GLY A 556 -10.17 -4.73 -30.87
CA GLY A 556 -10.79 -3.60 -30.14
C GLY A 556 -11.58 -4.06 -28.91
N SER A 557 -11.91 -3.11 -28.02
CA SER A 557 -12.86 -3.40 -26.94
C SER A 557 -14.24 -3.75 -27.51
N VAL A 558 -14.86 -4.81 -26.98
CA VAL A 558 -16.18 -5.32 -27.36
C VAL A 558 -17.27 -4.97 -26.34
N SER A 559 -16.88 -4.68 -25.09
CA SER A 559 -17.81 -4.27 -24.03
C SER A 559 -18.28 -2.83 -24.24
N ASN A 560 -19.28 -2.65 -25.10
CA ASN A 560 -19.84 -1.37 -25.51
C ASN A 560 -21.03 -0.93 -24.66
N VAL A 561 -20.81 -0.66 -23.37
CA VAL A 561 -21.95 -0.33 -22.51
C VAL A 561 -22.13 1.17 -22.36
N THR A 562 -23.33 1.62 -22.73
CA THR A 562 -23.92 2.89 -22.29
C THR A 562 -23.99 2.86 -20.77
N GLU A 563 -23.55 3.92 -20.11
CA GLU A 563 -23.55 4.14 -18.65
C GLU A 563 -24.50 3.21 -17.86
N ILE A 564 -23.96 2.15 -17.23
CA ILE A 564 -24.78 1.01 -16.73
C ILE A 564 -25.61 1.37 -15.51
N ALA A 565 -25.20 2.37 -14.76
CA ALA A 565 -25.98 2.93 -13.68
C ALA A 565 -25.37 4.30 -13.38
N PRO A 566 -25.89 5.36 -14.01
CA PRO A 566 -25.48 6.72 -13.72
C PRO A 566 -25.44 6.96 -12.22
N ALA A 567 -24.40 7.64 -11.76
CA ALA A 567 -24.19 7.93 -10.35
C ALA A 567 -23.90 6.74 -9.41
N ARG A 568 -23.86 5.49 -9.89
CA ARG A 568 -23.65 4.28 -9.04
C ARG A 568 -22.29 3.64 -9.22
N THR A 569 -21.65 3.81 -10.38
CA THR A 569 -20.43 3.08 -10.74
C THR A 569 -19.35 4.00 -11.27
N VAL A 570 -18.16 3.95 -10.65
CA VAL A 570 -16.99 4.72 -11.03
C VAL A 570 -15.86 3.75 -11.40
N MET A 571 -15.25 3.98 -12.57
CA MET A 571 -14.08 3.23 -13.01
C MET A 571 -12.90 4.16 -13.16
N PHE A 572 -11.84 3.91 -12.39
CA PHE A 572 -10.66 4.75 -12.39
C PHE A 572 -9.73 4.40 -13.55
N ALA A 573 -9.21 5.44 -14.18
CA ALA A 573 -8.50 5.36 -15.45
C ALA A 573 -9.26 4.64 -16.56
N GLY A 574 -10.60 4.58 -16.43
CA GLY A 574 -11.52 3.67 -17.11
C GLY A 574 -11.02 2.21 -17.26
N GLY A 575 -10.13 1.74 -16.40
CA GLY A 575 -9.49 0.42 -16.52
C GLY A 575 -8.13 0.38 -17.20
N LYS A 576 -7.54 1.53 -17.57
CA LYS A 576 -6.12 1.58 -17.93
C LYS A 576 -5.29 1.07 -16.75
N PHE A 577 -4.10 0.57 -17.07
CA PHE A 577 -3.06 0.34 -16.08
C PHE A 577 -2.93 1.57 -15.20
N ALA A 578 -2.99 1.42 -13.86
CA ALA A 578 -2.46 2.45 -12.97
C ALA A 578 -1.03 2.80 -13.48
N PRO A 579 -0.64 4.07 -13.69
CA PRO A 579 0.65 4.36 -14.33
C PRO A 579 1.87 3.89 -13.53
N LEU A 580 2.97 3.63 -14.23
CA LEU A 580 4.30 3.35 -13.65
C LEU A 580 4.91 4.62 -13.00
N PRO A 581 6.01 4.53 -12.21
CA PRO A 581 6.66 5.71 -11.68
C PRO A 581 7.23 6.54 -12.84
N GLY A 582 6.69 7.73 -13.07
CA GLY A 582 7.11 8.64 -14.13
C GLY A 582 6.13 8.73 -15.30
N GLU A 583 5.07 7.93 -15.30
CA GLU A 583 3.95 8.08 -16.23
C GLU A 583 2.91 9.04 -15.62
N ALA A 584 2.45 10.02 -16.40
CA ALA A 584 1.43 10.96 -15.96
C ALA A 584 0.06 10.27 -15.90
N GLU A 585 -0.62 10.30 -14.74
CA GLU A 585 -2.08 10.11 -14.72
C GLU A 585 -2.70 11.34 -15.39
N ASN A 586 -3.32 11.15 -16.56
CA ASN A 586 -4.14 12.20 -17.13
C ASN A 586 -5.36 12.40 -16.23
N ALA A 587 -5.62 13.63 -15.80
CA ALA A 587 -6.75 13.96 -14.92
C ALA A 587 -8.14 13.68 -15.55
N ASP A 588 -8.20 13.39 -16.86
CA ASP A 588 -9.42 13.01 -17.59
C ASP A 588 -9.77 11.51 -17.46
N ASP A 589 -8.85 10.71 -16.93
CA ASP A 589 -8.98 9.25 -16.80
C ASP A 589 -9.71 8.88 -15.48
N ALA A 590 -9.78 9.77 -14.48
CA ALA A 590 -10.38 9.50 -13.17
C ALA A 590 -11.91 9.74 -13.09
N SER A 591 -12.52 10.42 -14.06
CA SER A 591 -13.88 10.96 -13.93
C SER A 591 -14.96 10.30 -14.80
N ARG A 592 -14.69 9.14 -15.39
CA ARG A 592 -15.64 8.52 -16.34
C ARG A 592 -16.37 7.36 -15.67
N LEU A 593 -17.68 7.56 -15.45
CA LEU A 593 -18.65 6.46 -15.32
C LEU A 593 -18.32 5.42 -16.38
N LEU A 594 -18.12 4.14 -15.98
CA LEU A 594 -17.76 3.01 -16.86
C LEU A 594 -17.60 3.44 -18.31
N THR A 595 -16.41 3.98 -18.64
CA THR A 595 -16.24 4.81 -19.85
C THR A 595 -16.83 4.07 -21.06
N PRO A 596 -17.64 4.72 -21.91
CA PRO A 596 -18.09 4.12 -23.15
C PRO A 596 -16.89 3.56 -23.93
N ALA A 597 -17.08 2.44 -24.63
CA ALA A 597 -16.06 1.66 -25.35
C ALA A 597 -15.19 2.40 -26.40
N GLY A 598 -15.25 3.73 -26.48
CA GLY A 598 -14.42 4.55 -27.37
C GLY A 598 -13.08 5.01 -26.79
N ALA A 599 -12.82 4.86 -25.48
CA ALA A 599 -11.56 5.32 -24.85
C ALA A 599 -10.46 4.25 -24.78
N TYR A 600 -10.75 3.00 -25.16
CA TYR A 600 -9.83 1.85 -25.11
C TYR A 600 -9.55 1.31 -26.50
N THR A 601 -8.29 0.93 -26.73
CA THR A 601 -7.92 0.17 -27.93
C THR A 601 -8.12 -1.34 -27.77
N ARG A 602 -8.37 -1.87 -26.55
CA ARG A 602 -8.36 -3.31 -26.21
C ARG A 602 -9.36 -3.70 -25.13
N GLU A 603 -9.89 -4.92 -25.19
CA GLU A 603 -10.80 -5.48 -24.17
C GLU A 603 -10.05 -6.02 -22.94
N GLN A 604 -10.59 -5.86 -21.73
CA GLN A 604 -10.03 -6.44 -20.51
C GLN A 604 -11.12 -7.17 -19.69
N PRO A 605 -10.79 -8.21 -18.89
CA PRO A 605 -11.77 -8.88 -18.02
C PRO A 605 -12.53 -7.92 -17.10
N MET A 606 -11.83 -6.88 -16.61
CA MET A 606 -12.41 -5.91 -15.69
C MET A 606 -13.56 -5.10 -16.30
N HIS A 607 -13.62 -4.95 -17.63
CA HIS A 607 -14.79 -4.33 -18.28
C HIS A 607 -16.05 -5.13 -17.98
N GLN A 608 -16.07 -6.42 -18.32
CA GLN A 608 -17.23 -7.27 -18.03
C GLN A 608 -17.49 -7.49 -16.54
N VAL A 609 -16.45 -7.48 -15.72
CA VAL A 609 -16.64 -7.48 -14.26
C VAL A 609 -17.46 -6.27 -13.83
N GLY A 610 -17.04 -5.07 -14.24
CA GLY A 610 -17.75 -3.83 -13.93
C GLY A 610 -19.19 -3.86 -14.41
N VAL A 611 -19.39 -4.28 -15.66
CA VAL A 611 -20.69 -4.35 -16.32
C VAL A 611 -21.66 -5.28 -15.59
N MET A 612 -21.26 -6.51 -15.33
CA MET A 612 -22.12 -7.51 -14.72
C MET A 612 -22.37 -7.22 -13.22
N MET A 613 -21.36 -6.72 -12.51
CA MET A 613 -21.53 -6.35 -11.10
C MET A 613 -22.48 -5.17 -10.96
N ALA A 614 -22.34 -4.14 -11.79
CA ALA A 614 -23.25 -2.99 -11.82
C ALA A 614 -24.69 -3.39 -12.13
N ALA A 615 -24.89 -4.32 -13.05
CA ALA A 615 -26.23 -4.80 -13.42
C ALA A 615 -26.90 -5.58 -12.27
N ASN A 616 -26.22 -6.62 -11.74
CA ASN A 616 -26.89 -7.62 -10.88
C ASN A 616 -26.06 -8.11 -9.68
N GLY A 617 -24.85 -7.59 -9.48
CA GLY A 617 -23.91 -8.05 -8.44
C GLY A 617 -23.85 -7.19 -7.18
N LEU A 618 -24.46 -6.01 -7.20
CA LEU A 618 -24.46 -5.03 -6.10
C LEU A 618 -25.80 -4.99 -5.37
N GLY A 619 -25.77 -4.76 -4.05
CA GLY A 619 -26.96 -4.43 -3.27
C GLY A 619 -27.65 -3.13 -3.76
N PRO A 620 -28.95 -2.93 -3.50
CA PRO A 620 -29.71 -1.78 -4.01
C PRO A 620 -29.15 -0.41 -3.57
N ASP A 621 -28.47 -0.37 -2.42
CA ASP A 621 -27.81 0.79 -1.80
C ASP A 621 -26.29 0.78 -1.98
N GLU A 622 -25.77 -0.16 -2.78
CA GLU A 622 -24.35 -0.38 -3.00
C GLU A 622 -23.93 0.14 -4.38
N GLY A 623 -22.87 0.94 -4.40
CA GLY A 623 -22.16 1.38 -5.58
C GLY A 623 -20.85 0.62 -5.81
N LEU A 624 -20.14 0.97 -6.86
CA LEU A 624 -18.96 0.24 -7.32
C LEU A 624 -17.81 1.15 -7.69
N PHE A 625 -16.64 0.89 -7.11
CA PHE A 625 -15.34 1.42 -7.55
C PHE A 625 -14.51 0.31 -8.20
N LEU A 626 -13.99 0.60 -9.39
CA LEU A 626 -13.30 -0.38 -10.23
C LEU A 626 -11.91 0.12 -10.64
N THR A 627 -10.90 -0.75 -10.58
CA THR A 627 -9.52 -0.45 -11.00
C THR A 627 -8.78 -1.70 -11.51
N ASN A 628 -7.74 -1.53 -12.34
CA ASN A 628 -6.92 -2.63 -12.85
C ASN A 628 -5.41 -2.36 -12.70
N HIS A 629 -4.73 -3.25 -11.99
CA HIS A 629 -3.30 -3.19 -11.65
C HIS A 629 -2.48 -4.31 -12.32
N ALA A 630 -3.06 -5.07 -13.25
CA ALA A 630 -2.35 -6.15 -13.93
C ALA A 630 -1.14 -5.67 -14.76
N ARG A 631 -0.14 -6.54 -14.97
CA ARG A 631 1.08 -6.23 -15.75
C ARG A 631 1.56 -7.40 -16.60
N GLY A 632 1.63 -7.19 -17.92
CA GLY A 632 2.15 -8.19 -18.86
C GLY A 632 3.54 -8.71 -18.47
N GLY A 633 3.71 -10.03 -18.49
CA GLY A 633 5.00 -10.70 -18.22
C GLY A 633 5.43 -10.79 -16.76
N TYR A 634 4.61 -10.32 -15.80
CA TYR A 634 4.99 -10.33 -14.39
C TYR A 634 4.68 -11.68 -13.73
N ASN A 635 5.64 -12.19 -12.96
CA ASN A 635 5.43 -13.33 -12.08
C ASN A 635 4.85 -12.88 -10.72
N ILE A 636 4.34 -13.82 -9.90
CA ILE A 636 3.75 -13.47 -8.60
C ILE A 636 4.76 -12.83 -7.63
N LEU A 637 6.06 -13.16 -7.71
CA LEU A 637 7.10 -12.51 -6.89
C LEU A 637 7.27 -11.01 -7.18
N GLN A 638 6.81 -10.55 -8.35
CA GLN A 638 6.76 -9.13 -8.69
C GLN A 638 5.47 -8.46 -8.21
N LEU A 639 4.41 -9.22 -7.91
CA LEU A 639 3.07 -8.70 -7.61
C LEU A 639 2.73 -8.72 -6.11
N VAL A 640 3.45 -9.50 -5.30
CA VAL A 640 3.27 -9.56 -3.84
C VAL A 640 3.79 -8.32 -3.12
N LYS A 641 3.38 -8.12 -1.87
CA LYS A 641 3.85 -7.03 -1.01
C LYS A 641 5.36 -7.12 -0.83
N ASN A 642 6.05 -5.97 -0.92
CA ASN A 642 7.52 -5.88 -0.95
C ASN A 642 8.17 -6.76 -2.04
N GLY A 643 7.41 -7.11 -3.08
CA GLY A 643 7.88 -7.88 -4.21
C GLY A 643 8.90 -7.12 -5.06
N ARG A 644 9.36 -7.77 -6.14
CA ARG A 644 10.36 -7.20 -7.07
C ARG A 644 9.81 -6.07 -7.95
N SER A 645 8.59 -5.61 -7.71
CA SER A 645 8.00 -4.49 -8.43
C SER A 645 7.09 -3.65 -7.53
N PRO A 646 6.84 -2.38 -7.90
CA PRO A 646 5.98 -1.47 -7.14
C PRO A 646 4.46 -1.69 -7.31
N VAL A 647 4.01 -2.72 -8.05
CA VAL A 647 2.59 -2.91 -8.37
C VAL A 647 1.70 -3.00 -7.12
N TYR A 648 2.14 -3.75 -6.11
CA TYR A 648 1.40 -3.87 -4.85
C TYR A 648 1.26 -2.51 -4.14
N ALA A 649 2.34 -1.73 -4.09
CA ALA A 649 2.33 -0.41 -3.45
C ALA A 649 1.36 0.56 -4.15
N TRP A 650 1.17 0.44 -5.46
CA TRP A 650 0.19 1.27 -6.18
C TRP A 650 -1.24 0.87 -5.94
N TRP A 651 -1.51 -0.44 -5.87
CA TRP A 651 -2.80 -0.92 -5.41
C TRP A 651 -3.09 -0.36 -4.01
N LEU A 652 -2.11 -0.38 -3.12
CA LEU A 652 -2.27 0.09 -1.75
C LEU A 652 -2.58 1.60 -1.70
N ALA A 653 -1.84 2.40 -2.46
CA ALA A 653 -2.09 3.84 -2.58
C ALA A 653 -3.50 4.13 -3.16
N ARG A 654 -3.98 3.29 -4.07
CA ARG A 654 -5.32 3.42 -4.64
C ARG A 654 -6.42 3.02 -3.66
N LEU A 655 -6.22 1.96 -2.88
CA LEU A 655 -7.11 1.58 -1.78
C LEU A 655 -7.22 2.71 -0.76
N GLU A 656 -6.10 3.32 -0.40
CA GLU A 656 -6.05 4.46 0.51
C GLU A 656 -6.84 5.66 -0.02
N SER A 657 -6.67 5.96 -1.32
CA SER A 657 -7.45 6.99 -2.01
C SER A 657 -8.97 6.73 -1.93
N PHE A 658 -9.40 5.48 -2.10
CA PHE A 658 -10.81 5.10 -1.98
C PHE A 658 -11.32 5.18 -0.55
N ALA A 659 -10.51 4.78 0.44
CA ALA A 659 -10.86 4.87 1.84
C ALA A 659 -11.03 6.33 2.30
N VAL A 660 -10.12 7.22 1.88
CA VAL A 660 -10.22 8.66 2.17
C VAL A 660 -11.46 9.26 1.51
N TRP A 661 -11.71 8.94 0.24
CA TRP A 661 -12.92 9.42 -0.45
C TRP A 661 -14.21 8.94 0.25
N ALA A 662 -14.27 7.64 0.59
CA ALA A 662 -15.44 7.04 1.23
C ALA A 662 -15.71 7.66 2.60
N ALA A 663 -14.67 7.85 3.41
CA ALA A 663 -14.77 8.52 4.70
C ALA A 663 -15.23 9.98 4.57
N THR A 664 -14.73 10.72 3.57
CA THR A 664 -15.09 12.13 3.34
C THR A 664 -16.56 12.28 2.94
N ASN A 665 -17.11 11.29 2.22
CA ASN A 665 -18.47 11.30 1.72
C ASN A 665 -19.45 10.48 2.59
N GLU A 666 -19.01 10.00 3.75
CA GLU A 666 -19.81 9.16 4.67
C GLU A 666 -20.36 7.88 4.02
N VAL A 667 -19.57 7.31 3.12
CA VAL A 667 -19.86 6.06 2.42
C VAL A 667 -19.09 4.93 3.09
N ALA A 668 -19.77 3.82 3.38
CA ALA A 668 -19.14 2.63 3.94
C ALA A 668 -18.53 1.73 2.84
N ILE A 669 -17.30 1.24 3.04
CA ILE A 669 -16.74 0.20 2.17
C ILE A 669 -17.37 -1.13 2.56
N SER A 670 -18.12 -1.75 1.64
CA SER A 670 -18.86 -2.99 1.88
C SER A 670 -18.02 -4.24 1.71
N ARG A 671 -17.04 -4.22 0.79
CA ARG A 671 -16.15 -5.33 0.44
C ARG A 671 -15.01 -4.87 -0.47
N VAL A 672 -13.91 -5.62 -0.41
CA VAL A 672 -12.81 -5.52 -1.36
C VAL A 672 -12.63 -6.86 -2.06
N VAL A 673 -12.71 -6.87 -3.39
CA VAL A 673 -12.51 -8.07 -4.20
C VAL A 673 -11.37 -7.86 -5.17
N MET A 674 -10.39 -8.75 -5.11
CA MET A 674 -9.27 -8.79 -6.03
C MET A 674 -9.49 -9.90 -7.06
N TYR A 675 -9.61 -9.55 -8.32
CA TYR A 675 -9.66 -10.49 -9.44
C TYR A 675 -8.24 -10.84 -9.84
N TRP A 676 -7.93 -12.13 -9.89
CA TRP A 676 -6.60 -12.65 -10.14
C TRP A 676 -6.56 -13.57 -11.35
N GLN A 677 -5.75 -13.20 -12.34
CA GLN A 677 -5.39 -14.07 -13.46
C GLN A 677 -3.91 -13.90 -13.77
N GLN A 678 -3.14 -14.86 -13.26
CA GLN A 678 -1.69 -14.90 -13.35
C GLN A 678 -1.22 -16.34 -13.33
N GLY A 679 -0.01 -16.56 -13.84
CA GLY A 679 0.70 -17.82 -13.65
C GLY A 679 1.59 -18.14 -14.83
N GLN A 680 1.34 -17.59 -16.01
CA GLN A 680 2.03 -17.97 -17.25
C GLN A 680 3.50 -17.53 -17.29
N SER A 681 3.89 -16.56 -16.44
CA SER A 681 5.29 -16.18 -16.21
C SER A 681 5.91 -16.81 -14.96
N GLY A 682 5.23 -17.78 -14.33
CA GLY A 682 5.60 -18.36 -13.04
C GLY A 682 6.32 -19.71 -13.09
N GLY A 683 6.79 -20.20 -14.24
CA GLY A 683 7.54 -21.47 -14.28
C GLY A 683 8.93 -21.37 -13.64
N VAL A 684 9.74 -22.42 -13.80
CA VAL A 684 11.13 -22.48 -13.28
C VAL A 684 11.97 -21.28 -13.76
N SER A 685 11.72 -20.81 -14.99
CA SER A 685 12.34 -19.61 -15.57
C SER A 685 11.93 -18.29 -14.89
N GLY A 686 10.77 -18.27 -14.22
CA GLY A 686 10.26 -17.18 -13.40
C GLY A 686 10.69 -17.25 -11.93
N GLY A 687 11.47 -18.26 -11.53
CA GLY A 687 12.01 -18.41 -10.17
C GLY A 687 11.01 -18.97 -9.15
N ILE A 688 9.95 -19.63 -9.61
CA ILE A 688 9.00 -20.37 -8.77
C ILE A 688 9.10 -21.83 -9.18
N ASP A 689 9.24 -22.69 -8.19
CA ASP A 689 9.41 -24.13 -8.36
C ASP A 689 8.19 -24.86 -7.78
N GLY A 690 7.11 -24.89 -8.57
CA GLY A 690 6.01 -25.82 -8.37
C GLY A 690 4.81 -25.30 -7.56
N GLU A 691 3.82 -26.19 -7.48
CA GLU A 691 2.50 -25.97 -6.90
C GLU A 691 2.54 -25.39 -5.47
N ARG A 692 3.40 -25.95 -4.61
CA ARG A 692 3.43 -25.57 -3.19
C ARG A 692 3.88 -24.12 -2.99
N GLN A 693 4.94 -23.70 -3.67
CA GLN A 693 5.47 -22.35 -3.53
C GLN A 693 4.45 -21.31 -4.03
N TYR A 694 3.77 -21.59 -5.14
CA TYR A 694 2.72 -20.70 -5.65
C TYR A 694 1.53 -20.60 -4.69
N TYR A 695 1.09 -21.73 -4.10
CA TYR A 695 0.03 -21.76 -3.10
C TYR A 695 0.39 -20.87 -1.89
N ASP A 696 1.59 -21.04 -1.33
CA ASP A 696 2.04 -20.28 -0.16
C ASP A 696 2.14 -18.78 -0.47
N LEU A 697 2.62 -18.40 -1.65
CA LEU A 697 2.67 -16.99 -2.09
C LEU A 697 1.28 -16.38 -2.26
N MET A 698 0.30 -17.11 -2.77
CA MET A 698 -1.08 -16.65 -2.88
C MET A 698 -1.74 -16.49 -1.51
N MET A 699 -1.47 -17.40 -0.57
CA MET A 699 -1.93 -17.28 0.82
C MET A 699 -1.34 -16.04 1.49
N GLN A 700 -0.04 -15.78 1.28
CA GLN A 700 0.61 -14.56 1.77
C GLN A 700 -0.01 -13.32 1.14
N LEU A 701 -0.22 -13.31 -0.18
CA LEU A 701 -0.86 -12.20 -0.88
C LEU A 701 -2.24 -11.87 -0.31
N TRP A 702 -3.08 -12.88 -0.07
CA TRP A 702 -4.38 -12.67 0.56
C TRP A 702 -4.23 -12.09 1.97
N SER A 703 -3.29 -12.63 2.77
CA SER A 703 -3.03 -12.13 4.13
C SER A 703 -2.61 -10.66 4.11
N ASP A 704 -1.72 -10.28 3.20
CA ASP A 704 -1.23 -8.91 3.05
C ASP A 704 -2.36 -7.97 2.65
N ILE A 705 -3.15 -8.32 1.61
CA ILE A 705 -4.30 -7.54 1.16
C ILE A 705 -5.31 -7.39 2.30
N SER A 706 -5.65 -8.47 2.99
CA SER A 706 -6.64 -8.44 4.08
C SER A 706 -6.17 -7.59 5.25
N ALA A 707 -4.87 -7.61 5.59
CA ALA A 707 -4.30 -6.76 6.63
C ALA A 707 -4.36 -5.28 6.22
N ASP A 708 -3.96 -4.94 4.99
CA ASP A 708 -3.97 -3.56 4.50
C ASP A 708 -5.39 -3.00 4.35
N VAL A 709 -6.35 -3.83 3.92
CA VAL A 709 -7.78 -3.50 3.91
C VAL A 709 -8.29 -3.26 5.34
N SER A 710 -7.90 -4.09 6.30
CA SER A 710 -8.32 -3.92 7.70
C SER A 710 -7.86 -2.59 8.27
N VAL A 711 -6.63 -2.18 7.95
CA VAL A 711 -6.04 -0.91 8.41
C VAL A 711 -6.70 0.30 7.73
N ARG A 712 -6.92 0.25 6.41
CA ARG A 712 -7.35 1.42 5.63
C ARG A 712 -8.86 1.55 5.47
N ALA A 713 -9.56 0.45 5.27
CA ALA A 713 -11.00 0.41 5.00
C ALA A 713 -11.84 -0.05 6.22
N GLY A 714 -11.20 -0.68 7.20
CA GLY A 714 -11.81 -1.14 8.46
C GLY A 714 -11.74 -2.67 8.64
N ALA A 715 -11.56 -3.10 9.89
CA ALA A 715 -11.28 -4.51 10.24
C ALA A 715 -12.39 -5.51 9.90
N THR A 716 -13.62 -5.04 9.67
CA THR A 716 -14.77 -5.89 9.31
C THR A 716 -15.02 -5.98 7.82
N VAL A 717 -14.25 -5.27 6.98
CA VAL A 717 -14.46 -5.26 5.53
C VAL A 717 -14.06 -6.61 4.93
N PRO A 718 -14.98 -7.36 4.33
CA PRO A 718 -14.68 -8.65 3.71
C PRO A 718 -13.70 -8.50 2.55
N THR A 719 -12.70 -9.40 2.51
CA THR A 719 -11.66 -9.44 1.47
C THR A 719 -11.70 -10.79 0.75
N LEU A 720 -11.85 -10.76 -0.57
CA LEU A 720 -11.92 -11.95 -1.42
C LEU A 720 -10.91 -11.86 -2.58
N ILE A 721 -10.24 -12.97 -2.90
CA ILE A 721 -9.55 -13.13 -4.19
C ILE A 721 -10.37 -14.05 -5.09
N VAL A 722 -10.73 -13.58 -6.29
CA VAL A 722 -11.39 -14.39 -7.32
C VAL A 722 -10.37 -14.81 -8.35
N ILE A 723 -10.07 -16.10 -8.41
CA ILE A 723 -9.08 -16.67 -9.30
C ILE A 723 -9.78 -17.21 -10.55
N ALA A 724 -9.27 -16.87 -11.73
CA ALA A 724 -9.48 -17.67 -12.93
C ALA A 724 -8.25 -18.57 -13.10
N PRO A 725 -8.34 -19.87 -12.75
CA PRO A 725 -7.21 -20.78 -12.86
C PRO A 725 -6.68 -20.78 -14.28
N ILE A 726 -5.40 -20.47 -14.40
CA ILE A 726 -4.73 -20.51 -15.69
C ILE A 726 -4.62 -21.96 -16.12
N THR A 727 -4.93 -22.22 -17.37
CA THR A 727 -4.78 -23.56 -17.89
C THR A 727 -3.46 -23.68 -18.67
N HIS A 728 -2.91 -22.56 -19.15
CA HIS A 728 -1.62 -22.47 -19.84
C HIS A 728 -0.42 -23.04 -19.04
N ARG A 729 0.23 -24.09 -19.55
CA ARG A 729 1.49 -24.63 -18.99
C ARG A 729 2.60 -23.57 -19.02
N THR A 730 3.12 -23.22 -17.86
CA THR A 730 4.42 -22.55 -17.74
C THR A 730 5.52 -23.47 -18.22
N THR A 731 6.57 -22.89 -18.82
CA THR A 731 7.80 -23.64 -19.12
C THR A 731 8.36 -24.23 -17.82
N GLY A 732 8.41 -25.56 -17.71
CA GLY A 732 9.08 -26.29 -16.63
C GLY A 732 8.20 -26.96 -15.58
N GLU A 733 6.89 -26.73 -15.55
CA GLU A 733 5.98 -27.41 -14.60
C GLU A 733 5.10 -28.43 -15.34
N SER A 734 5.62 -29.65 -15.48
CA SER A 734 4.89 -30.73 -16.13
C SER A 734 4.15 -31.56 -15.11
N TRP A 735 2.84 -31.72 -15.31
CA TRP A 735 2.19 -32.95 -14.89
C TRP A 735 2.97 -34.10 -15.52
N HIS A 736 3.60 -34.90 -14.67
CA HIS A 736 4.45 -36.00 -15.07
C HIS A 736 3.81 -37.29 -14.51
N PRO A 737 3.70 -38.37 -15.30
CA PRO A 737 3.14 -39.64 -14.82
C PRO A 737 3.80 -40.15 -13.53
N LYS A 738 5.11 -39.87 -13.33
CA LYS A 738 5.84 -40.20 -12.08
C LYS A 738 5.55 -39.28 -10.88
N ASN A 739 4.82 -38.18 -11.06
CA ASN A 739 4.34 -37.30 -9.99
C ASN A 739 2.89 -36.86 -10.28
N PRO A 740 1.93 -37.80 -10.26
CA PRO A 740 0.57 -37.54 -10.72
C PRO A 740 -0.18 -36.50 -9.87
N GLY A 741 0.31 -36.17 -8.68
CA GLY A 741 -0.31 -35.19 -7.77
C GLY A 741 0.11 -33.74 -7.96
N ASN A 742 1.06 -33.43 -8.86
CA ASN A 742 1.54 -32.06 -9.07
C ASN A 742 0.99 -31.50 -10.38
N LEU A 743 0.11 -30.50 -10.28
CA LEU A 743 -0.44 -29.76 -11.42
C LEU A 743 0.18 -28.37 -11.56
N GLY A 744 1.28 -28.10 -10.84
CA GLY A 744 1.96 -26.82 -10.85
C GLY A 744 1.06 -25.68 -10.37
N ILE A 745 1.20 -24.51 -11.00
CA ILE A 745 0.40 -23.32 -10.66
C ILE A 745 -1.11 -23.55 -10.77
N ASN A 746 -1.59 -24.29 -11.77
CA ASN A 746 -3.03 -24.59 -11.89
C ASN A 746 -3.54 -25.40 -10.69
N GLY A 747 -2.75 -26.39 -10.26
CA GLY A 747 -3.03 -27.17 -9.05
C GLY A 747 -3.16 -26.27 -7.84
N ALA A 748 -2.23 -25.34 -7.67
CA ALA A 748 -2.21 -24.40 -6.55
C ALA A 748 -3.47 -23.53 -6.54
N GLN A 749 -3.81 -22.95 -7.70
CA GLN A 749 -4.97 -22.08 -7.88
C GLN A 749 -6.29 -22.80 -7.61
N THR A 750 -6.44 -24.00 -8.18
CA THR A 750 -7.61 -24.85 -7.99
C THR A 750 -7.75 -25.26 -6.52
N ARG A 751 -6.65 -25.66 -5.89
CA ARG A 751 -6.60 -26.07 -4.48
C ARG A 751 -6.95 -24.94 -3.52
N LEU A 752 -6.44 -23.72 -3.73
CA LEU A 752 -6.82 -22.54 -2.94
C LEU A 752 -8.33 -22.34 -2.93
N GLY A 753 -8.96 -22.41 -4.11
CA GLY A 753 -10.40 -22.29 -4.24
C GLY A 753 -11.18 -23.35 -3.47
N PHE A 754 -10.67 -24.58 -3.37
CA PHE A 754 -11.36 -25.66 -2.67
C PHE A 754 -11.09 -25.69 -1.17
N GLU A 755 -9.85 -25.52 -0.75
CA GLU A 755 -9.42 -25.60 0.65
C GLU A 755 -9.68 -24.32 1.44
N GLN A 756 -9.74 -23.16 0.77
CA GLN A 756 -9.88 -21.85 1.40
C GLN A 756 -11.11 -21.08 0.87
N PRO A 757 -12.34 -21.65 0.94
CA PRO A 757 -13.57 -21.07 0.39
C PRO A 757 -13.84 -19.62 0.77
N GLN A 758 -13.48 -19.28 2.00
CA GLN A 758 -13.80 -17.99 2.61
C GLN A 758 -12.84 -16.89 2.18
N ARG A 759 -11.74 -17.26 1.51
CA ARG A 759 -10.66 -16.35 1.10
C ARG A 759 -10.51 -16.29 -0.42
N PHE A 760 -10.79 -17.41 -1.09
CA PHE A 760 -10.65 -17.58 -2.53
C PHE A 760 -11.92 -18.16 -3.16
N ALA A 761 -12.33 -17.56 -4.28
CA ALA A 761 -13.37 -18.09 -5.15
C ALA A 761 -12.78 -18.41 -6.53
N LEU A 762 -13.31 -19.45 -7.19
CA LEU A 762 -12.90 -19.81 -8.55
C LEU A 762 -13.95 -19.35 -9.56
N ALA A 763 -13.50 -18.65 -10.60
CA ALA A 763 -14.30 -18.31 -11.78
C ALA A 763 -14.58 -19.54 -12.67
N GLY A 764 -13.65 -20.50 -12.67
CA GLY A 764 -13.58 -21.63 -13.59
C GLY A 764 -12.32 -21.55 -14.47
N PRO A 765 -11.93 -22.66 -15.12
CA PRO A 765 -10.74 -22.71 -15.98
C PRO A 765 -10.90 -21.82 -17.22
N ASP A 766 -9.83 -21.59 -17.99
CA ASP A 766 -9.85 -20.74 -19.20
C ASP A 766 -9.51 -21.46 -20.52
N TYR A 767 -9.39 -22.80 -20.52
CA TYR A 767 -8.99 -23.61 -21.69
C TYR A 767 -10.00 -23.65 -22.84
N TYR A 768 -11.25 -23.27 -22.60
CA TYR A 768 -12.35 -23.35 -23.58
C TYR A 768 -12.53 -22.05 -24.36
N ILE A 769 -11.64 -21.07 -24.18
CA ILE A 769 -11.78 -19.73 -24.73
C ILE A 769 -10.88 -19.58 -25.95
N ALA A 770 -11.39 -18.93 -27.00
CA ALA A 770 -10.64 -18.60 -28.20
C ALA A 770 -9.45 -17.65 -27.89
N ARG A 771 -8.33 -17.88 -28.58
CA ARG A 771 -7.04 -17.20 -28.42
C ARG A 771 -6.58 -16.60 -29.75
N GLN A 772 -5.78 -15.54 -29.68
CA GLN A 772 -5.17 -14.90 -30.86
C GLN A 772 -3.78 -15.49 -31.19
N ASP A 773 -2.97 -15.81 -30.18
CA ASP A 773 -1.55 -16.17 -30.30
C ASP A 773 -1.19 -17.40 -29.43
N GLY A 774 -2.22 -18.10 -28.94
CA GLY A 774 -2.08 -19.31 -28.11
C GLY A 774 -1.87 -19.02 -26.63
N THR A 775 -1.62 -17.76 -26.25
CA THR A 775 -1.57 -17.31 -24.87
C THR A 775 -2.69 -16.33 -24.57
N HIS A 776 -2.85 -15.28 -25.38
CA HIS A 776 -3.78 -14.20 -25.16
C HIS A 776 -5.13 -14.49 -25.80
N MET A 777 -6.21 -14.18 -25.08
CA MET A 777 -7.58 -14.34 -25.57
C MET A 777 -7.89 -13.30 -26.65
N ILE A 778 -8.88 -13.59 -27.50
CA ILE A 778 -9.55 -12.58 -28.32
C ILE A 778 -10.40 -11.64 -27.43
N ALA A 779 -10.91 -10.53 -27.96
CA ALA A 779 -11.67 -9.56 -27.17
C ALA A 779 -12.92 -10.20 -26.53
N ASP A 780 -13.73 -10.92 -27.32
CA ASP A 780 -14.88 -11.66 -26.79
C ASP A 780 -14.50 -12.67 -25.69
N GLY A 781 -13.30 -13.24 -25.78
CA GLY A 781 -12.77 -14.18 -24.79
C GLY A 781 -12.46 -13.51 -23.45
N TYR A 782 -11.88 -12.30 -23.48
CA TYR A 782 -11.70 -11.49 -22.27
C TYR A 782 -13.03 -11.08 -21.65
N ALA A 783 -14.03 -10.77 -22.48
CA ALA A 783 -15.38 -10.50 -22.01
C ALA A 783 -16.02 -11.74 -21.35
N VAL A 784 -15.84 -12.94 -21.91
CA VAL A 784 -16.31 -14.20 -21.32
C VAL A 784 -15.67 -14.42 -19.95
N ILE A 785 -14.34 -14.39 -19.83
CA ILE A 785 -13.68 -14.68 -18.55
C ILE A 785 -14.01 -13.63 -17.47
N GLY A 786 -14.13 -12.35 -17.85
CA GLY A 786 -14.61 -11.30 -16.95
C GLY A 786 -16.03 -11.56 -16.45
N GLY A 787 -16.91 -12.09 -17.31
CA GLY A 787 -18.24 -12.51 -16.90
C GLY A 787 -18.26 -13.69 -15.93
N HIS A 788 -17.39 -14.69 -16.14
CA HIS A 788 -17.21 -15.79 -15.19
C HIS A 788 -16.72 -15.29 -13.82
N MET A 789 -15.79 -14.34 -13.82
CA MET A 789 -15.28 -13.69 -12.61
C MET A 789 -16.38 -12.95 -11.84
N ALA A 790 -17.15 -12.07 -12.49
CA ALA A 790 -18.27 -11.38 -11.83
C ALA A 790 -19.33 -12.35 -11.29
N ARG A 791 -19.71 -13.35 -12.09
CA ARG A 791 -20.65 -14.39 -11.67
C ARG A 791 -20.13 -15.16 -10.45
N ALA A 792 -18.85 -15.48 -10.39
CA ALA A 792 -18.25 -16.13 -9.22
C ALA A 792 -18.31 -15.23 -7.98
N THR A 793 -18.01 -13.94 -8.09
CA THR A 793 -18.16 -12.99 -6.98
C THR A 793 -19.61 -12.92 -6.48
N LYS A 794 -20.57 -12.81 -7.41
CA LYS A 794 -21.99 -12.76 -7.08
C LYS A 794 -22.42 -14.05 -6.37
N ARG A 795 -22.17 -15.21 -6.96
CA ARG A 795 -22.57 -16.51 -6.39
C ARG A 795 -21.87 -16.78 -5.07
N TRP A 796 -20.61 -16.38 -4.91
CA TRP A 796 -19.89 -16.45 -3.64
C TRP A 796 -20.58 -15.60 -2.57
N THR A 797 -20.97 -14.37 -2.92
CA THR A 797 -21.68 -13.45 -2.01
C THR A 797 -23.05 -14.03 -1.62
N ASP A 798 -23.85 -14.43 -2.62
CA ASP A 798 -25.21 -14.96 -2.42
C ASP A 798 -25.22 -16.27 -1.62
N SER A 799 -24.15 -17.06 -1.70
CA SER A 799 -24.01 -18.35 -1.02
C SER A 799 -23.15 -18.32 0.24
N ASN A 800 -22.75 -17.13 0.70
CA ASN A 800 -21.86 -16.95 1.86
C ASN A 800 -20.58 -17.81 1.78
N GLY A 801 -19.93 -17.78 0.63
CA GLY A 801 -18.67 -18.47 0.37
C GLY A 801 -18.76 -19.93 -0.05
N ALA A 802 -19.96 -20.47 -0.29
CA ALA A 802 -20.16 -21.86 -0.71
C ALA A 802 -19.98 -22.09 -2.23
N TRP A 803 -19.80 -21.04 -3.03
CA TRP A 803 -19.65 -21.18 -4.48
C TRP A 803 -18.44 -22.04 -4.87
N ARG A 804 -18.67 -22.95 -5.82
CA ARG A 804 -17.66 -23.82 -6.46
C ARG A 804 -18.00 -24.04 -7.93
N PRO A 805 -17.03 -23.91 -8.85
CA PRO A 805 -17.20 -24.34 -10.24
C PRO A 805 -17.34 -25.87 -10.31
N LEU A 806 -17.67 -26.39 -11.50
CA LEU A 806 -17.73 -27.82 -11.73
C LEU A 806 -16.37 -28.48 -11.42
N HIS A 807 -16.37 -29.47 -10.54
CA HIS A 807 -15.16 -30.19 -10.14
C HIS A 807 -15.47 -31.63 -9.75
N CYS A 808 -14.49 -32.52 -9.88
CA CYS A 808 -14.56 -33.88 -9.41
C CYS A 808 -14.17 -33.95 -7.92
N THR A 809 -14.98 -34.67 -7.14
CA THR A 809 -14.84 -34.85 -5.70
C THR A 809 -14.17 -36.17 -5.33
N GLY A 810 -14.15 -37.14 -6.26
CA GLY A 810 -13.55 -38.44 -6.03
C GLY A 810 -13.88 -39.44 -7.14
N GLY A 811 -13.26 -40.61 -7.08
CA GLY A 811 -13.52 -41.70 -8.00
C GLY A 811 -13.30 -43.07 -7.38
N VAL A 812 -14.15 -44.03 -7.74
CA VAL A 812 -14.09 -45.41 -7.27
C VAL A 812 -13.77 -46.33 -8.44
N ARG A 813 -12.80 -47.23 -8.29
CA ARG A 813 -12.48 -48.24 -9.30
C ARG A 813 -13.02 -49.61 -8.89
N SER A 814 -13.77 -50.25 -9.78
CA SER A 814 -14.21 -51.64 -9.64
C SER A 814 -13.84 -52.42 -10.91
N GLY A 815 -12.72 -53.15 -10.84
CA GLY A 815 -12.15 -53.84 -12.00
C GLY A 815 -11.78 -52.86 -13.12
N ALA A 816 -12.39 -53.05 -14.29
CA ALA A 816 -12.24 -52.19 -15.47
C ALA A 816 -13.12 -50.93 -15.46
N GLN A 817 -14.00 -50.76 -14.48
CA GLN A 817 -14.90 -49.60 -14.40
C GLN A 817 -14.37 -48.59 -13.38
N VAL A 818 -14.38 -47.31 -13.74
CA VAL A 818 -14.12 -46.19 -12.82
C VAL A 818 -15.33 -45.27 -12.81
N VAL A 819 -15.88 -44.98 -11.63
CA VAL A 819 -16.98 -44.03 -11.48
C VAL A 819 -16.44 -42.76 -10.81
N LEU A 820 -16.48 -41.64 -11.54
CA LEU A 820 -16.11 -40.31 -11.08
C LEU A 820 -17.34 -39.55 -10.60
N THR A 821 -17.24 -38.88 -9.45
CA THR A 821 -18.33 -38.08 -8.88
C THR A 821 -17.99 -36.59 -8.93
N PHE A 822 -18.86 -35.80 -9.55
CA PHE A 822 -18.70 -34.36 -9.71
C PHE A 822 -19.60 -33.55 -8.75
N ALA A 823 -19.23 -32.31 -8.49
CA ALA A 823 -19.99 -31.33 -7.72
C ALA A 823 -19.76 -29.91 -8.28
N GLY A 824 -20.50 -28.93 -7.76
CA GLY A 824 -20.40 -27.52 -8.18
C GLY A 824 -21.00 -27.24 -9.57
N GLY A 825 -20.93 -26.00 -10.04
CA GLY A 825 -21.53 -25.57 -11.32
C GLY A 825 -23.07 -25.60 -11.35
N ALA A 826 -23.67 -24.86 -12.27
CA ALA A 826 -25.11 -24.72 -12.41
C ALA A 826 -25.68 -25.66 -13.48
N GLY A 827 -26.83 -26.28 -13.21
CA GLY A 827 -27.56 -27.09 -14.19
C GLY A 827 -27.01 -28.52 -14.40
N PRO A 828 -27.50 -29.22 -15.42
CA PRO A 828 -27.10 -30.60 -15.72
C PRO A 828 -25.69 -30.65 -16.31
N MET A 829 -24.98 -31.74 -16.01
CA MET A 829 -23.66 -32.02 -16.59
C MET A 829 -23.83 -32.61 -18.00
N VAL A 830 -23.06 -32.09 -18.95
CA VAL A 830 -23.06 -32.50 -20.36
C VAL A 830 -21.64 -32.64 -20.89
N PHE A 831 -21.49 -33.42 -21.95
CA PHE A 831 -20.32 -33.34 -22.80
C PHE A 831 -20.57 -32.26 -23.84
N ASP A 832 -19.69 -31.26 -23.90
CA ASP A 832 -19.68 -30.32 -24.99
C ASP A 832 -19.49 -31.06 -26.33
N ALA A 833 -20.27 -30.62 -27.31
CA ALA A 833 -20.46 -31.29 -28.59
C ALA A 833 -20.10 -30.35 -29.74
N TYR A 834 -19.02 -29.57 -29.60
CA TYR A 834 -18.54 -28.72 -30.69
C TYR A 834 -18.48 -29.51 -32.00
N ASP A 835 -19.22 -29.00 -32.97
CA ASP A 835 -19.27 -29.53 -34.32
C ASP A 835 -18.48 -28.56 -35.20
N PRO A 836 -17.38 -28.99 -35.86
CA PRO A 836 -16.63 -28.15 -36.77
C PRO A 836 -17.48 -27.48 -37.86
N ALA A 837 -18.64 -28.04 -38.21
CA ALA A 837 -19.58 -27.43 -39.15
C ALA A 837 -20.29 -26.16 -38.61
N GLN A 838 -20.27 -25.92 -37.30
CA GLN A 838 -20.83 -24.71 -36.67
C GLN A 838 -20.05 -23.44 -37.02
N GLY A 839 -18.82 -23.57 -37.53
CA GLY A 839 -17.97 -22.44 -37.89
C GLY A 839 -17.34 -21.75 -36.67
N PRO A 840 -16.88 -20.50 -36.81
CA PRO A 840 -16.15 -19.76 -35.77
C PRO A 840 -16.94 -19.60 -34.47
N VAL A 841 -16.33 -19.93 -33.33
CA VAL A 841 -16.90 -19.79 -31.98
C VAL A 841 -15.97 -19.04 -31.02
N VAL A 842 -16.55 -18.39 -30.01
CA VAL A 842 -15.80 -17.74 -28.91
C VAL A 842 -15.41 -18.76 -27.84
N GLN A 843 -16.29 -19.72 -27.60
CA GLN A 843 -16.16 -20.75 -26.58
C GLN A 843 -16.39 -22.12 -27.19
N GLY A 844 -15.58 -23.10 -26.80
CA GLY A 844 -15.72 -24.47 -27.25
C GLY A 844 -14.53 -25.32 -26.88
N PHE A 845 -14.63 -26.63 -27.12
CA PHE A 845 -13.51 -27.54 -26.90
C PHE A 845 -13.42 -28.58 -28.02
N ARG A 846 -12.19 -28.96 -28.39
CA ARG A 846 -11.98 -29.94 -29.46
C ARG A 846 -12.60 -31.31 -29.09
N PRO A 847 -13.23 -32.02 -30.04
CA PRO A 847 -13.70 -33.37 -29.79
C PRO A 847 -12.52 -34.30 -29.47
N LEU A 848 -12.49 -34.88 -28.26
CA LEU A 848 -11.52 -35.90 -27.86
C LEU A 848 -12.23 -37.22 -27.55
N PRO A 849 -11.72 -38.38 -28.04
CA PRO A 849 -12.32 -39.68 -27.75
C PRO A 849 -12.45 -39.97 -26.25
N THR A 850 -11.46 -39.55 -25.46
CA THR A 850 -11.44 -39.73 -24.00
C THR A 850 -12.07 -38.56 -23.23
N ARG A 851 -12.71 -37.61 -23.92
CA ARG A 851 -13.37 -36.44 -23.28
C ARG A 851 -12.41 -35.55 -22.46
N GLY A 852 -11.12 -35.60 -22.76
CA GLY A 852 -10.08 -34.89 -22.00
C GLY A 852 -9.71 -35.57 -20.68
N LEU A 853 -10.05 -36.85 -20.51
CA LEU A 853 -9.61 -37.68 -19.40
C LEU A 853 -8.36 -38.48 -19.81
N LEU A 854 -7.42 -38.62 -18.87
CA LEU A 854 -6.26 -39.50 -18.98
C LEU A 854 -6.25 -40.49 -17.81
N TRP A 855 -5.91 -41.74 -18.10
CA TRP A 855 -5.73 -42.80 -17.11
C TRP A 855 -4.24 -42.96 -16.78
N TYR A 856 -3.95 -43.10 -15.49
CA TYR A 856 -2.62 -43.47 -15.00
C TYR A 856 -2.74 -44.59 -13.95
N GLN A 857 -1.75 -45.49 -13.94
CA GLN A 857 -1.65 -46.60 -13.00
C GLN A 857 -0.21 -46.81 -12.56
N ASP A 858 -0.03 -47.33 -11.35
CA ASP A 858 1.29 -47.73 -10.84
C ASP A 858 1.35 -49.26 -10.69
N GLY A 859 1.99 -49.91 -11.66
CA GLY A 859 2.04 -51.37 -11.79
C GLY A 859 0.77 -51.98 -12.42
N GLY A 860 0.62 -53.31 -12.29
CA GLY A 860 -0.52 -54.05 -12.83
C GLY A 860 -0.48 -54.31 -14.34
N GLN A 861 -1.59 -54.82 -14.88
CA GLN A 861 -1.80 -54.99 -16.31
C GLN A 861 -2.03 -53.63 -16.97
N PRO A 862 -1.25 -53.23 -17.99
CA PRO A 862 -1.46 -51.96 -18.67
C PRO A 862 -2.83 -51.92 -19.35
N VAL A 863 -3.63 -50.90 -19.03
CA VAL A 863 -4.93 -50.65 -19.66
C VAL A 863 -5.06 -49.20 -20.10
N THR A 864 -6.02 -48.93 -20.98
CA THR A 864 -6.32 -47.58 -21.48
C THR A 864 -7.81 -47.30 -21.36
N ILE A 865 -8.22 -46.04 -21.55
CA ILE A 865 -9.64 -45.66 -21.57
C ILE A 865 -10.28 -46.19 -22.86
N GLN A 866 -11.30 -47.03 -22.73
CA GLN A 866 -12.13 -47.54 -23.83
C GLN A 866 -13.32 -46.61 -24.11
N SER A 867 -14.01 -46.14 -23.08
CA SER A 867 -15.17 -45.25 -23.23
C SER A 867 -15.39 -44.37 -22.00
N VAL A 868 -16.11 -43.27 -22.21
CA VAL A 868 -16.49 -42.30 -21.18
C VAL A 868 -17.95 -41.91 -21.38
N GLN A 869 -18.77 -42.07 -20.34
CA GLN A 869 -20.22 -41.83 -20.40
C GLN A 869 -20.70 -41.09 -19.16
N ILE A 870 -21.63 -40.15 -19.33
CA ILE A 870 -22.40 -39.58 -18.21
C ILE A 870 -23.45 -40.62 -17.84
N THR A 871 -23.36 -41.16 -16.63
CA THR A 871 -24.21 -42.26 -16.13
C THR A 871 -25.15 -41.83 -15.02
N GLY A 872 -25.01 -40.60 -14.53
CA GLY A 872 -25.93 -39.95 -13.60
C GLY A 872 -25.77 -38.44 -13.65
N ASN A 873 -26.61 -37.71 -12.92
CA ASN A 873 -26.65 -36.23 -12.96
C ASN A 873 -25.27 -35.59 -12.70
N ARG A 874 -24.44 -36.24 -11.88
CA ARG A 874 -23.09 -35.81 -11.52
C ARG A 874 -22.09 -36.97 -11.51
N GLN A 875 -22.33 -37.96 -12.37
CA GLN A 875 -21.47 -39.15 -12.44
C GLN A 875 -21.01 -39.39 -13.87
N ILE A 876 -19.71 -39.67 -13.99
CA ILE A 876 -19.10 -40.14 -15.22
C ILE A 876 -18.55 -41.53 -14.96
N THR A 877 -18.95 -42.48 -15.79
CA THR A 877 -18.36 -43.82 -15.83
C THR A 877 -17.31 -43.87 -16.94
N VAL A 878 -16.09 -44.24 -16.58
CA VAL A 878 -14.98 -44.51 -17.48
C VAL A 878 -14.77 -46.01 -17.53
N THR A 879 -14.89 -46.59 -18.72
CA THR A 879 -14.56 -48.01 -18.94
C THR A 879 -13.15 -48.12 -19.47
N LEU A 880 -12.33 -48.96 -18.83
CA LEU A 880 -10.97 -49.29 -19.23
C LEU A 880 -10.98 -50.52 -20.14
N THR A 881 -9.93 -50.71 -20.95
CA THR A 881 -9.79 -51.87 -21.85
C THR A 881 -9.66 -53.22 -21.14
N GLY A 882 -9.42 -53.20 -19.83
CA GLY A 882 -9.35 -54.38 -18.97
C GLY A 882 -9.26 -53.98 -17.49
N ASP A 883 -9.14 -54.96 -16.59
CA ASP A 883 -8.84 -54.70 -15.17
C ASP A 883 -7.32 -54.56 -14.98
N PRO A 884 -6.82 -53.42 -14.47
CA PRO A 884 -5.41 -53.26 -14.10
C PRO A 884 -4.91 -54.31 -13.10
N GLY A 885 -5.81 -54.90 -12.31
CA GLY A 885 -5.52 -55.86 -11.24
C GLY A 885 -5.93 -55.34 -9.87
N ALA A 886 -6.22 -56.27 -8.95
CA ALA A 886 -6.60 -55.94 -7.58
C ALA A 886 -5.47 -55.21 -6.83
N GLY A 887 -5.81 -54.13 -6.11
CA GLY A 887 -4.84 -53.36 -5.32
C GLY A 887 -3.91 -52.44 -6.12
N VAL A 888 -4.00 -52.42 -7.45
CA VAL A 888 -3.22 -51.52 -8.30
C VAL A 888 -3.72 -50.08 -8.12
N PRO A 889 -2.86 -49.13 -7.68
CA PRO A 889 -3.21 -47.73 -7.59
C PRO A 889 -3.54 -47.15 -8.98
N GLY A 890 -4.63 -46.38 -9.05
CA GLY A 890 -5.10 -45.74 -10.27
C GLY A 890 -5.44 -44.28 -10.06
N TRP A 891 -5.30 -43.49 -11.11
CA TRP A 891 -5.63 -42.07 -11.15
C TRP A 891 -6.33 -41.70 -12.45
N ILE A 892 -7.26 -40.75 -12.36
CA ILE A 892 -7.78 -40.04 -13.53
C ILE A 892 -7.31 -38.59 -13.49
N ALA A 893 -6.60 -38.16 -14.53
CA ALA A 893 -6.35 -36.74 -14.78
C ALA A 893 -7.47 -36.17 -15.66
N ILE A 894 -8.06 -35.06 -15.22
CA ILE A 894 -9.18 -34.38 -15.87
C ILE A 894 -8.62 -33.09 -16.47
N GLY A 895 -8.74 -32.96 -17.79
CA GLY A 895 -8.36 -31.74 -18.49
C GLY A 895 -6.86 -31.47 -18.52
N VAL A 896 -6.00 -32.48 -18.34
CA VAL A 896 -4.55 -32.32 -18.36
C VAL A 896 -4.00 -32.75 -19.72
N GLY A 897 -3.13 -31.94 -20.33
CA GLY A 897 -2.49 -32.26 -21.62
C GLY A 897 -1.34 -33.27 -21.48
N PRO A 898 -1.07 -34.14 -22.47
CA PRO A 898 0.01 -35.13 -22.42
C PRO A 898 1.42 -34.59 -22.77
N TYR A 899 1.57 -33.37 -23.29
CA TYR A 899 2.84 -32.82 -23.79
C TYR A 899 3.22 -31.48 -23.16
N GLU A 900 4.53 -31.22 -23.04
CA GLU A 900 5.09 -29.94 -22.60
C GLU A 900 4.97 -28.88 -23.71
N GLY A 901 4.64 -27.64 -23.35
CA GLY A 901 4.73 -26.49 -24.26
C GLY A 901 3.61 -26.31 -25.29
N THR A 902 2.46 -26.98 -25.15
CA THR A 902 1.31 -26.75 -26.06
C THR A 902 0.40 -25.63 -25.56
N ASN A 903 -0.06 -24.80 -26.50
CA ASN A 903 -0.94 -23.66 -26.23
C ASN A 903 -2.34 -24.13 -25.79
N GLU A 904 -2.86 -23.55 -24.72
CA GLU A 904 -4.21 -23.84 -24.20
C GLU A 904 -5.24 -22.82 -24.70
N GLY A 905 -6.47 -23.26 -24.92
CA GLY A 905 -7.41 -22.55 -25.79
C GLY A 905 -7.22 -22.94 -27.26
N PHE A 906 -7.91 -22.23 -28.16
CA PHE A 906 -7.89 -22.53 -29.59
C PHE A 906 -7.74 -21.26 -30.43
N LEU A 907 -7.06 -21.38 -31.56
CA LEU A 907 -6.78 -20.29 -32.49
C LEU A 907 -7.89 -20.17 -33.52
N ASN A 908 -7.92 -19.02 -34.22
CA ASN A 908 -8.78 -18.78 -35.37
C ASN A 908 -10.28 -19.00 -35.09
N ARG A 909 -10.68 -18.93 -33.82
CA ARG A 909 -12.05 -19.23 -33.37
C ARG A 909 -12.51 -20.66 -33.74
N ASP A 910 -11.58 -21.59 -33.96
CA ASP A 910 -11.86 -23.00 -34.25
C ASP A 910 -11.29 -23.92 -33.16
N PRO A 911 -12.14 -24.47 -32.27
CA PRO A 911 -11.74 -25.43 -31.25
C PRO A 911 -10.87 -26.59 -31.73
N THR A 912 -10.95 -27.04 -33.00
CA THR A 912 -10.10 -28.15 -33.49
C THR A 912 -8.60 -27.82 -33.45
N THR A 913 -8.24 -26.54 -33.44
CA THR A 913 -6.85 -26.06 -33.37
C THR A 913 -6.25 -26.13 -31.97
N GLY A 914 -7.06 -26.40 -30.94
CA GLY A 914 -6.56 -26.51 -29.57
C GLY A 914 -5.60 -27.69 -29.39
N THR A 915 -4.45 -27.46 -28.77
CA THR A 915 -3.41 -28.50 -28.57
C THR A 915 -3.06 -28.72 -27.10
N GLY A 916 -3.53 -27.84 -26.21
CA GLY A 916 -3.36 -27.85 -24.76
C GLY A 916 -4.20 -28.86 -23.97
N GLY A 917 -4.06 -28.83 -22.65
CA GLY A 917 -4.96 -29.48 -21.72
C GLY A 917 -6.37 -28.89 -21.76
N GLY A 918 -7.35 -29.69 -21.35
CA GLY A 918 -8.75 -29.29 -21.17
C GLY A 918 -9.70 -30.47 -21.35
N THR A 919 -10.95 -30.28 -20.99
CA THR A 919 -11.98 -31.32 -21.08
C THR A 919 -13.27 -30.74 -21.65
N ASN A 920 -14.00 -31.55 -22.39
CA ASN A 920 -15.33 -31.19 -22.87
C ASN A 920 -16.43 -31.41 -21.81
N ILE A 921 -16.08 -31.65 -20.55
CA ILE A 921 -17.04 -31.77 -19.45
C ILE A 921 -17.42 -30.38 -18.96
N ARG A 922 -18.72 -30.06 -18.98
CA ARG A 922 -19.26 -28.81 -18.44
C ARG A 922 -20.66 -29.01 -17.88
N THR A 923 -21.19 -28.01 -17.20
CA THR A 923 -22.64 -27.90 -16.98
C THR A 923 -23.26 -26.78 -17.81
N GLU A 924 -24.55 -26.94 -18.12
CA GLU A 924 -25.33 -25.92 -18.81
C GLU A 924 -25.87 -24.89 -17.82
N SER A 925 -25.42 -23.64 -17.96
CA SER A 925 -25.94 -22.51 -17.20
C SER A 925 -26.83 -21.65 -18.10
N GLY A 926 -27.93 -21.14 -17.54
CA GLY A 926 -28.75 -20.11 -18.18
C GLY A 926 -28.13 -18.70 -18.08
N ASP A 927 -27.03 -18.55 -17.34
CA ASP A 927 -26.37 -17.27 -17.16
C ASP A 927 -25.63 -16.85 -18.44
N THR A 928 -25.73 -15.58 -18.79
CA THR A 928 -24.94 -14.96 -19.87
C THR A 928 -24.14 -13.78 -19.35
N ASN A 929 -23.05 -13.42 -20.04
CA ASN A 929 -22.44 -12.09 -19.86
C ASN A 929 -23.28 -11.02 -20.57
N ALA A 930 -22.84 -9.75 -20.49
CA ALA A 930 -23.58 -8.65 -21.10
C ALA A 930 -23.59 -8.64 -22.63
N LEU A 931 -22.72 -9.43 -23.27
CA LEU A 931 -22.73 -9.64 -24.72
C LEU A 931 -23.62 -10.83 -25.14
N GLY A 932 -24.31 -11.45 -24.18
CA GLY A 932 -25.15 -12.63 -24.42
C GLY A 932 -24.38 -13.94 -24.58
N HIS A 933 -23.06 -13.95 -24.31
CA HIS A 933 -22.31 -15.20 -24.32
C HIS A 933 -22.67 -16.06 -23.11
N PRO A 934 -22.93 -17.37 -23.29
CA PRO A 934 -23.27 -18.27 -22.20
C PRO A 934 -22.08 -18.44 -21.25
N LEU A 935 -22.35 -18.48 -19.95
CA LEU A 935 -21.36 -18.70 -18.91
C LEU A 935 -21.50 -20.13 -18.37
N ASN A 936 -21.09 -21.11 -19.18
CA ASN A 936 -21.14 -22.53 -18.81
C ASN A 936 -20.04 -22.89 -17.79
N ASP A 937 -20.32 -23.78 -16.83
CA ASP A 937 -19.29 -24.20 -15.86
C ASP A 937 -18.48 -25.38 -16.39
N TRP A 938 -17.31 -25.08 -16.94
CA TRP A 938 -16.34 -26.06 -17.39
C TRP A 938 -15.63 -26.73 -16.22
N ALA A 939 -15.38 -28.04 -16.32
CA ALA A 939 -14.75 -28.80 -15.25
C ALA A 939 -13.32 -28.33 -14.96
N CYS A 940 -13.02 -28.06 -13.69
CA CYS A 940 -11.66 -27.74 -13.26
C CYS A 940 -10.67 -28.86 -13.63
N GLN A 941 -9.45 -28.45 -13.97
CA GLN A 941 -8.34 -29.38 -14.17
C GLN A 941 -7.94 -30.00 -12.82
N GLN A 942 -7.90 -31.33 -12.75
CA GLN A 942 -7.68 -32.05 -11.50
C GLN A 942 -7.03 -33.41 -11.75
N VAL A 943 -6.38 -33.98 -10.73
CA VAL A 943 -5.99 -35.38 -10.72
C VAL A 943 -6.64 -36.07 -9.53
N ILE A 944 -7.40 -37.12 -9.83
CA ILE A 944 -8.22 -37.84 -8.87
C ILE A 944 -7.56 -39.19 -8.63
N ARG A 945 -7.03 -39.38 -7.41
CA ARG A 945 -6.63 -40.69 -6.93
C ARG A 945 -7.89 -41.52 -6.69
N LEU A 946 -7.90 -42.73 -7.21
CA LEU A 946 -9.03 -43.64 -7.09
C LEU A 946 -8.92 -44.50 -5.84
N THR A 947 -10.07 -44.78 -5.24
CA THR A 947 -10.22 -45.75 -4.15
C THR A 947 -10.65 -47.10 -4.69
#